data_AF-G7JKN1-F1
#
_entry.id   AF-G7JKN1-F1
#
_cell.length_a   1.000
_cell.length_b   1.000
_cell.length_c   1.000
_cell.angle_alpha   90.00
_cell.angle_beta   90.00
_cell.angle_gamma   90.00
#
_symmetry.space_group_name_H-M   'P 1'
#
loop_
_entity.id
_entity.type
_entity.pdbx_description
1 polymer ?
#
loop_
_entity_poly.entity_id
_entity_poly.type
_entity_poly.pdbx_seq_one_letter_code
_entity_poly.pdbx_strand_id
1 'polypeptide(L)'
;MAHLSSGASSIIYATQYRDSGSKAFPAGIVARKSKFEMRPLWDSGINHRISKHQLSTWTIAGVKKKESVNNIVTKLKGVGEKSMSTNAPQSKYDVFVSFRGKDIRDGFLGHLVKAFRQKKINVFVDNIIKRGDEIKHSLVEAIEGSLISLVIFSKNYSSSHWCLDELVKIIECKKDRGQIIIPVFYGVRSKIVLDELEKKDNFSKVEDWKLALKKSTDVAGIRLSEFRNDAELLEEITNVVLMRLKMLSKHPVNSKGLIGIDKSIAHLNSLLKKESQKVRVIGIWGMPGIGKTTIAEEIFNQNRSEYDGCCFLAKVSEKLKLHGIESLKETLFTKILAEDVKIDTPNRLSSDIERRIGRMKVLIILDDVKDEDQLEMLFETLDWFQSDSRIILTARDKQVLFDNEVDDDDRYEVGVLDSSDALALFNLNAFKQSHLETEFDEISKRVVNYAKGNPLVLKVLAHMLRGKNKEVWESQLDKLKRLPVKKVHDVVKLSYDDLDRLEKKYFLDIACFFNGLSLKVDYMKLLLKDCEGDNSVAVGIERLKDKALITISEDNVISMHDILQEMGREVVRQESSEYPNKRSRLWDHDEICDVLKNDKGTDAIRSICLNLSAIRKLKLSPDVFAKMTNLKFLDFYGGYNHDCLDLLPQGLQPFPTDLRYLHWVHYPLESLPKKFSAEKLVILDLSYSLVEKLWCGVQDLINLKEVTLSFSEDLKELPDFSKAINLKVLNIQRCYMLTSVHPSIFSLDKLENIVELDLSRCPINALPSSFGCQSKLETLVLRGTQIESIPSSIKDLTRLRKLDISDCSELLALPELPSSLETLLVDCVSLKSVFFPSTVAEQLKENKKRIEFWNCFKLDERSLINIGLNLQINLMEFAYQHLSTLEHDKVESYVDYKDILDSYQAVYVYPGSSVPEWLEYKTTKNDMIVDLSPPHLSPLLGFVFCFILAEDSKYCDIMEFNISTFDGEGDGEKDGVDIYMYRTCCYTELDHVCMIYDQPCSHYLTSIAKSQTQVKIKVTARTIGNKFRERTEVKLKGFGISPISHTIYDNFVEQMELFDRINKWKRTVLLSIILCISLLQLKMKTKMKMKKLI
;
A
#
# COMPACT_ATOMS: atom_id res chain seq x y z
N MET A 1 19.07 62.32 26.40
CA MET A 1 20.00 63.37 25.94
C MET A 1 20.54 62.96 24.58
N ALA A 2 20.77 63.96 23.74
CA ALA A 2 20.99 63.89 22.30
C ALA A 2 22.39 63.40 21.87
N HIS A 3 22.52 63.23 20.54
CA HIS A 3 23.69 62.96 19.68
C HIS A 3 23.98 61.46 19.41
N LEU A 4 23.71 60.88 18.22
CA LEU A 4 24.08 61.18 16.81
C LEU A 4 25.59 61.22 16.55
N SER A 5 26.12 60.18 15.90
CA SER A 5 26.66 60.19 14.51
C SER A 5 27.59 58.97 14.30
N SER A 6 27.21 58.01 13.46
CA SER A 6 27.72 57.80 12.07
C SER A 6 29.07 57.07 11.98
N GLY A 7 29.27 56.06 11.13
CA GLY A 7 28.39 55.53 10.08
C GLY A 7 29.04 54.41 9.24
N ALA A 8 28.20 53.89 8.33
CA ALA A 8 28.43 53.21 7.04
C ALA A 8 29.29 51.91 7.04
N SER A 9 28.96 50.84 6.31
CA SER A 9 28.27 50.75 5.01
C SER A 9 27.50 49.43 4.77
N SER A 10 26.40 49.58 4.04
CA SER A 10 25.48 48.66 3.34
C SER A 10 26.15 47.55 2.50
N ILE A 11 25.53 46.43 2.12
CA ILE A 11 24.28 46.27 1.31
C ILE A 11 23.62 44.89 1.59
N ILE A 12 22.33 44.88 1.95
CA ILE A 12 21.42 43.72 1.93
C ILE A 12 20.21 44.13 1.08
N TYR A 13 19.87 43.32 0.08
CA TYR A 13 18.62 43.47 -0.69
C TYR A 13 17.45 42.91 0.10
N ALA A 14 16.43 43.75 0.31
CA ALA A 14 15.10 43.36 0.75
C ALA A 14 14.06 44.02 -0.16
N THR A 15 13.01 43.29 -0.51
CA THR A 15 11.66 43.81 -0.82
C THR A 15 10.67 42.76 -0.32
N GLN A 16 10.12 42.92 0.89
CA GLN A 16 8.94 43.71 1.27
C GLN A 16 7.60 42.99 1.02
N TYR A 17 7.08 42.34 2.08
CA TYR A 17 5.65 42.25 2.35
C TYR A 17 5.28 43.35 3.34
N ARG A 18 4.23 44.12 3.03
CA ARG A 18 3.67 45.18 3.89
C ARG A 18 2.66 44.58 4.86
N ASP A 19 2.84 44.93 6.13
CA ASP A 19 1.91 44.75 7.24
C ASP A 19 1.29 46.11 7.61
N SER A 20 0.00 46.14 7.95
CA SER A 20 -0.64 47.10 8.88
C SER A 20 -2.13 46.74 8.98
N GLY A 21 -2.78 46.65 10.14
CA GLY A 21 -2.40 46.84 11.52
C GLY A 21 -3.64 46.59 12.40
N SER A 22 -3.44 46.15 13.64
CA SER A 22 -4.48 46.01 14.65
C SER A 22 -4.27 47.04 15.76
N LYS A 23 -5.37 47.62 16.29
CA LYS A 23 -5.52 47.97 17.73
C LYS A 23 -6.93 48.47 18.09
N ALA A 24 -7.44 47.85 19.16
CA ALA A 24 -8.23 48.37 20.29
C ALA A 24 -9.78 48.53 20.22
N PHE A 25 -10.40 47.90 21.23
CA PHE A 25 -11.79 47.92 21.75
C PHE A 25 -12.21 49.29 22.39
N PRO A 26 -13.52 49.62 22.59
CA PRO A 26 -14.28 49.18 23.79
C PRO A 26 -15.82 49.00 23.64
N ALA A 27 -16.43 48.54 24.74
CA ALA A 27 -17.79 48.04 24.97
C ALA A 27 -18.97 49.07 24.92
N GLY A 28 -20.22 48.55 24.84
CA GLY A 28 -21.39 49.21 25.47
C GLY A 28 -22.73 49.27 24.71
N ILE A 29 -23.59 48.26 24.90
CA ILE A 29 -25.07 48.22 25.09
C ILE A 29 -26.01 49.28 24.42
N VAL A 30 -27.09 48.77 23.76
CA VAL A 30 -28.54 49.14 23.86
C VAL A 30 -29.29 49.34 22.52
N ALA A 31 -30.22 48.40 22.28
CA ALA A 31 -31.58 48.47 21.70
C ALA A 31 -31.89 48.80 20.21
N ARG A 32 -32.57 47.79 19.62
CA ARG A 32 -33.85 47.81 18.87
C ARG A 32 -34.04 48.80 17.71
N LYS A 33 -34.27 48.22 16.52
CA LYS A 33 -35.59 48.32 15.83
C LYS A 33 -35.76 47.27 14.73
N SER A 34 -36.95 46.68 14.74
CA SER A 34 -37.55 45.76 13.77
C SER A 34 -37.95 46.45 12.45
N LYS A 35 -37.85 45.76 11.30
CA LYS A 35 -39.00 45.29 10.45
C LYS A 35 -38.60 44.93 9.00
N PHE A 36 -39.16 43.80 8.56
CA PHE A 36 -39.68 43.40 7.22
C PHE A 36 -38.77 43.08 6.01
N GLU A 37 -38.82 41.78 5.65
CA GLU A 37 -39.03 41.11 4.33
C GLU A 37 -38.61 41.77 3.00
N MET A 38 -37.90 41.02 2.14
CA MET A 38 -38.47 40.25 1.00
C MET A 38 -37.40 39.52 0.14
N ARG A 39 -37.69 38.24 -0.19
CA ARG A 39 -37.53 37.41 -1.43
C ARG A 39 -36.31 37.54 -2.37
N PRO A 40 -35.97 36.43 -3.08
CA PRO A 40 -36.43 36.23 -4.47
C PRO A 40 -37.01 34.80 -4.70
N LEU A 41 -38.19 34.63 -5.32
CA LEU A 41 -38.48 34.61 -6.78
C LEU A 41 -37.89 33.40 -7.52
N TRP A 42 -38.72 32.36 -7.65
CA TRP A 42 -38.77 31.45 -8.79
C TRP A 42 -39.95 31.87 -9.66
N ASP A 43 -39.83 31.80 -10.99
CA ASP A 43 -40.98 31.45 -11.83
C ASP A 43 -40.62 31.00 -13.26
N SER A 44 -41.56 30.22 -13.80
CA SER A 44 -41.70 29.62 -15.15
C SER A 44 -41.00 28.26 -15.35
N GLY A 45 -41.66 27.17 -15.72
CA GLY A 45 -43.07 26.88 -16.00
C GLY A 45 -43.17 25.70 -16.98
N ILE A 46 -44.08 24.75 -16.75
CA ILE A 46 -44.94 24.06 -17.73
C ILE A 46 -45.87 23.06 -17.00
N ASN A 47 -47.15 23.13 -17.38
CA ASN A 47 -48.36 22.45 -16.88
C ASN A 47 -48.48 20.96 -17.27
N HIS A 48 -49.15 20.13 -16.44
CA HIS A 48 -50.54 19.67 -16.72
C HIS A 48 -51.21 18.83 -15.59
N ARG A 49 -52.53 19.09 -15.45
CA ARG A 49 -53.68 18.52 -14.70
C ARG A 49 -53.61 17.02 -14.29
N ILE A 50 -54.24 16.55 -13.20
CA ILE A 50 -55.71 16.26 -13.04
C ILE A 50 -56.13 16.16 -11.54
N SER A 51 -57.42 16.40 -11.31
CA SER A 51 -58.24 16.73 -10.13
C SER A 51 -58.51 15.66 -9.05
N LYS A 52 -58.92 16.11 -7.85
CA LYS A 52 -59.80 15.40 -6.90
C LYS A 52 -60.81 16.35 -6.23
N HIS A 53 -62.07 16.28 -6.67
CA HIS A 53 -63.28 16.40 -5.85
C HIS A 53 -63.70 14.95 -5.48
N GLN A 54 -64.39 14.57 -4.42
CA GLN A 54 -65.37 15.19 -3.52
C GLN A 54 -65.52 14.20 -2.34
N LEU A 55 -65.83 14.66 -1.12
CA LEU A 55 -66.52 13.83 -0.12
C LEU A 55 -67.26 14.77 0.84
N SER A 56 -68.58 14.71 0.80
CA SER A 56 -69.45 15.34 1.81
C SER A 56 -70.59 14.40 2.19
N THR A 57 -70.70 14.14 3.50
CA THR A 57 -71.93 13.92 4.30
C THR A 57 -72.65 12.58 4.07
N TRP A 58 -73.17 11.85 5.06
CA TRP A 58 -74.19 12.27 6.05
C TRP A 58 -74.07 11.53 7.40
N THR A 59 -74.44 12.27 8.45
CA THR A 59 -74.68 11.87 9.84
C THR A 59 -76.17 11.54 10.04
N ILE A 60 -76.54 10.70 11.02
CA ILE A 60 -77.89 10.74 11.64
C ILE A 60 -77.77 10.85 13.17
N ALA A 61 -78.52 11.83 13.68
CA ALA A 61 -78.97 12.24 15.01
C ALA A 61 -78.82 11.27 16.21
N GLY A 62 -78.71 11.69 17.48
CA GLY A 62 -78.86 13.00 18.14
C GLY A 62 -79.05 12.82 19.66
N VAL A 63 -79.04 13.93 20.42
CA VAL A 63 -79.30 14.10 21.89
C VAL A 63 -78.08 13.85 22.80
N LYS A 64 -77.75 14.63 23.86
CA LYS A 64 -77.74 16.07 24.22
C LYS A 64 -77.11 16.12 25.63
N LYS A 65 -76.22 17.10 25.90
CA LYS A 65 -75.87 17.74 27.21
C LYS A 65 -75.43 16.83 28.37
N LYS A 66 -74.17 16.91 28.85
CA LYS A 66 -73.50 17.94 29.71
C LYS A 66 -73.20 17.26 31.05
N GLU A 67 -71.94 16.98 31.37
CA GLU A 67 -71.27 17.58 32.55
C GLU A 67 -69.81 17.16 32.75
N SER A 68 -69.04 18.18 33.11
CA SER A 68 -67.88 18.24 34.00
C SER A 68 -66.52 17.64 33.59
N VAL A 69 -65.57 18.58 33.54
CA VAL A 69 -64.15 18.53 33.21
C VAL A 69 -63.32 17.56 34.09
N ASN A 70 -63.89 17.00 35.16
CA ASN A 70 -63.22 15.98 35.99
C ASN A 70 -63.26 14.56 35.40
N ASN A 71 -64.05 14.28 34.35
CA ASN A 71 -64.04 12.98 33.65
C ASN A 71 -63.06 12.90 32.47
N ILE A 72 -62.38 14.01 32.12
CA ILE A 72 -61.32 14.00 31.10
C ILE A 72 -59.94 13.70 31.75
N VAL A 73 -59.78 13.98 33.05
CA VAL A 73 -58.52 13.74 33.79
C VAL A 73 -58.36 12.28 34.25
N THR A 74 -59.42 11.47 34.28
CA THR A 74 -59.37 10.01 34.55
C THR A 74 -59.41 9.15 33.29
N LYS A 75 -59.56 9.71 32.08
CA LYS A 75 -59.42 8.99 30.80
C LYS A 75 -58.12 9.28 30.04
N LEU A 76 -57.29 10.21 30.53
CA LEU A 76 -55.93 10.45 30.04
C LEU A 76 -54.83 10.05 31.04
N LYS A 77 -55.19 9.32 32.11
CA LYS A 77 -54.27 8.59 32.99
C LYS A 77 -54.63 7.11 32.97
N GLY A 78 -54.04 6.39 32.02
CA GLY A 78 -54.24 4.95 31.82
C GLY A 78 -53.66 4.42 30.53
N VAL A 79 -52.62 5.06 29.98
CA VAL A 79 -51.76 4.47 28.94
C VAL A 79 -50.32 4.63 29.42
N GLY A 80 -50.02 3.87 30.47
CA GLY A 80 -48.65 3.49 30.80
C GLY A 80 -48.25 2.32 29.91
N GLU A 81 -47.12 2.50 29.23
CA GLU A 81 -46.20 1.48 28.72
C GLU A 81 -46.80 0.21 28.07
N LYS A 82 -46.95 0.26 26.74
CA LYS A 82 -46.44 -0.85 25.91
C LYS A 82 -45.38 -0.29 24.98
N SER A 83 -44.15 -0.67 25.28
CA SER A 83 -42.98 -0.58 24.42
C SER A 83 -43.34 -0.71 22.94
N MET A 84 -42.97 0.26 22.12
CA MET A 84 -42.80 0.03 20.69
C MET A 84 -41.64 -0.94 20.51
N SER A 85 -41.94 -2.24 20.57
CA SER A 85 -41.05 -3.27 20.06
C SER A 85 -40.97 -3.07 18.56
N THR A 86 -39.78 -2.75 18.04
CA THR A 86 -39.42 -3.06 16.66
C THR A 86 -39.33 -4.58 16.52
N ASN A 87 -40.47 -5.25 16.55
CA ASN A 87 -40.59 -6.64 16.16
C ASN A 87 -41.11 -6.63 14.72
N ALA A 88 -40.22 -6.84 13.75
CA ALA A 88 -40.64 -7.49 12.52
C ALA A 88 -41.46 -8.74 12.91
N PRO A 89 -42.54 -9.12 12.20
CA PRO A 89 -43.30 -10.30 12.56
C PRO A 89 -42.35 -11.50 12.58
N GLN A 90 -41.95 -11.95 13.77
CA GLN A 90 -41.12 -13.14 13.93
C GLN A 90 -41.95 -14.30 13.41
N SER A 91 -41.50 -14.93 12.32
CA SER A 91 -42.09 -16.16 11.84
C SER A 91 -42.01 -17.19 12.97
N LYS A 92 -43.17 -17.69 13.40
CA LYS A 92 -43.28 -18.69 14.46
C LYS A 92 -42.78 -20.06 13.99
N TYR A 93 -42.82 -20.30 12.68
CA TYR A 93 -42.36 -21.53 12.03
C TYR A 93 -41.62 -21.21 10.73
N ASP A 94 -40.68 -22.07 10.35
CA ASP A 94 -39.98 -21.98 9.07
C ASP A 94 -40.86 -22.51 7.93
N VAL A 95 -41.56 -23.63 8.20
CA VAL A 95 -42.37 -24.34 7.21
C VAL A 95 -43.74 -24.71 7.79
N PHE A 96 -44.81 -24.36 7.10
CA PHE A 96 -46.15 -24.93 7.28
C PHE A 96 -46.35 -26.06 6.26
N VAL A 97 -46.83 -27.23 6.69
CA VAL A 97 -47.13 -28.34 5.78
C VAL A 97 -48.65 -28.51 5.65
N SER A 98 -49.18 -28.30 4.44
CA SER A 98 -50.58 -28.60 4.10
C SER A 98 -50.64 -29.95 3.38
N PHE A 99 -51.49 -30.85 3.87
CA PHE A 99 -51.54 -32.23 3.39
C PHE A 99 -52.88 -32.91 3.71
N ARG A 100 -53.17 -34.02 3.03
CA ARG A 100 -54.29 -34.89 3.37
C ARG A 100 -53.88 -35.92 4.42
N GLY A 101 -54.40 -35.78 5.63
CA GLY A 101 -54.10 -36.68 6.74
C GLY A 101 -54.29 -38.16 6.44
N LYS A 102 -55.39 -38.54 5.77
CA LYS A 102 -55.69 -39.95 5.46
C LYS A 102 -54.68 -40.60 4.49
N ASP A 103 -53.97 -39.81 3.70
CA ASP A 103 -53.14 -40.32 2.62
C ASP A 103 -51.67 -40.50 3.04
N ILE A 104 -51.12 -39.57 3.85
CA ILE A 104 -49.67 -39.52 4.09
C ILE A 104 -49.24 -39.39 5.57
N ARG A 105 -50.18 -39.28 6.52
CA ARG A 105 -49.86 -38.97 7.94
C ARG A 105 -48.96 -40.02 8.61
N ASP A 106 -49.28 -41.29 8.41
CA ASP A 106 -48.61 -42.41 9.11
C ASP A 106 -47.41 -42.98 8.35
N GLY A 107 -46.98 -42.35 7.25
CA GLY A 107 -45.85 -42.77 6.43
C GLY A 107 -44.94 -41.61 6.07
N PHE A 108 -45.02 -41.14 4.83
CA PHE A 108 -44.16 -40.11 4.24
C PHE A 108 -44.00 -38.85 5.12
N LEU A 109 -45.10 -38.35 5.70
CA LEU A 109 -45.06 -37.14 6.54
C LEU A 109 -44.21 -37.32 7.81
N GLY A 110 -44.26 -38.49 8.44
CA GLY A 110 -43.46 -38.78 9.63
C GLY A 110 -41.96 -38.74 9.34
N HIS A 111 -41.56 -39.28 8.18
CA HIS A 111 -40.17 -39.23 7.71
C HIS A 111 -39.74 -37.81 7.32
N LEU A 112 -40.62 -37.03 6.70
CA LEU A 112 -40.36 -35.62 6.36
C LEU A 112 -40.14 -34.76 7.60
N VAL A 113 -41.00 -34.88 8.60
CA VAL A 113 -40.86 -34.14 9.87
C VAL A 113 -39.57 -34.54 10.58
N LYS A 114 -39.19 -35.81 10.55
CA LYS A 114 -37.92 -36.29 11.10
C LYS A 114 -36.72 -35.66 10.37
N ALA A 115 -36.74 -35.64 9.04
CA ALA A 115 -35.68 -35.03 8.22
C ALA A 115 -35.54 -33.53 8.49
N PHE A 116 -36.66 -32.80 8.55
CA PHE A 116 -36.66 -31.38 8.92
C PHE A 116 -36.11 -31.14 10.33
N ARG A 117 -36.49 -31.94 11.33
CA ARG A 117 -35.93 -31.84 12.69
C ARG A 117 -34.43 -32.10 12.73
N GLN A 118 -33.94 -33.11 12.01
CA GLN A 118 -32.50 -33.40 11.91
C GLN A 118 -31.71 -32.23 11.31
N LYS A 119 -32.31 -31.51 10.35
CA LYS A 119 -31.73 -30.28 9.75
C LYS A 119 -32.08 -29.00 10.52
N LYS A 120 -32.66 -29.11 11.72
CA LYS A 120 -33.07 -27.99 12.60
C LYS A 120 -34.05 -26.99 11.95
N ILE A 121 -34.92 -27.49 11.07
CA ILE A 121 -36.01 -26.70 10.45
C ILE A 121 -37.24 -26.80 11.36
N ASN A 122 -37.76 -25.64 11.78
CA ASN A 122 -38.94 -25.56 12.64
C ASN A 122 -40.22 -25.70 11.79
N VAL A 123 -40.74 -26.93 11.71
CA VAL A 123 -41.91 -27.26 10.91
C VAL A 123 -43.19 -27.30 11.76
N PHE A 124 -44.26 -26.69 11.26
CA PHE A 124 -45.61 -26.85 11.80
C PHE A 124 -46.40 -27.91 11.03
N VAL A 125 -47.01 -28.82 11.79
CA VAL A 125 -47.94 -29.85 11.32
C VAL A 125 -49.09 -29.91 12.32
N ASP A 126 -50.31 -30.16 11.85
CA ASP A 126 -51.56 -30.11 12.62
C ASP A 126 -51.59 -30.93 13.94
N ASN A 127 -50.71 -31.93 14.10
CA ASN A 127 -50.52 -32.69 15.33
C ASN A 127 -49.93 -31.88 16.51
N ILE A 128 -49.51 -30.63 16.31
CA ILE A 128 -48.82 -29.77 17.31
C ILE A 128 -49.81 -28.83 18.06
N ILE A 129 -51.09 -28.81 17.69
CA ILE A 129 -52.11 -27.96 18.34
C ILE A 129 -52.35 -28.43 19.80
N LYS A 130 -52.33 -27.49 20.76
CA LYS A 130 -52.54 -27.83 22.18
C LYS A 130 -53.98 -28.29 22.42
N ARG A 131 -54.17 -29.31 23.27
CA ARG A 131 -55.50 -29.80 23.65
C ARG A 131 -56.27 -28.68 24.36
N GLY A 132 -57.35 -28.20 23.74
CA GLY A 132 -58.20 -27.12 24.27
C GLY A 132 -58.31 -25.90 23.35
N ASP A 133 -57.43 -25.75 22.35
CA ASP A 133 -57.45 -24.61 21.42
C ASP A 133 -58.44 -24.80 20.26
N GLU A 134 -59.01 -23.71 19.75
CA GLU A 134 -59.79 -23.73 18.51
C GLU A 134 -58.89 -24.09 17.32
N ILE A 135 -59.11 -25.26 16.72
CA ILE A 135 -58.30 -25.84 15.64
C ILE A 135 -58.18 -24.88 14.45
N LYS A 136 -59.29 -24.24 14.06
CA LYS A 136 -59.33 -23.35 12.90
C LYS A 136 -58.50 -22.07 13.11
N HIS A 137 -58.58 -21.47 14.29
CA HIS A 137 -57.81 -20.27 14.62
C HIS A 137 -56.32 -20.57 14.65
N SER A 138 -55.94 -21.68 15.30
CA SER A 138 -54.53 -22.11 15.42
C SER A 138 -53.88 -22.43 14.07
N LEU A 139 -54.63 -23.02 13.13
CA LEU A 139 -54.15 -23.29 11.77
C LEU A 139 -53.93 -22.00 10.98
N VAL A 140 -54.87 -21.05 11.05
CA VAL A 140 -54.73 -19.75 10.37
C VAL A 140 -53.51 -18.99 10.89
N GLU A 141 -53.31 -18.95 12.21
CA GLU A 141 -52.12 -18.33 12.81
C GLU A 141 -50.81 -19.02 12.37
N ALA A 142 -50.81 -20.35 12.28
CA ALA A 142 -49.63 -21.11 11.87
C ALA A 142 -49.28 -20.86 10.39
N ILE A 143 -50.28 -20.83 9.50
CA ILE A 143 -50.09 -20.49 8.08
C ILE A 143 -49.52 -19.07 7.97
N GLU A 144 -50.15 -18.11 8.66
CA GLU A 144 -49.76 -16.70 8.66
C GLU A 144 -48.37 -16.45 9.26
N GLY A 145 -47.96 -17.28 10.20
CA GLY A 145 -46.68 -17.20 10.90
C GLY A 145 -45.55 -18.04 10.30
N SER A 146 -45.74 -18.62 9.11
CA SER A 146 -44.73 -19.47 8.45
C SER A 146 -44.05 -18.77 7.26
N LEU A 147 -42.75 -19.00 7.05
CA LEU A 147 -42.01 -18.43 5.91
C LEU A 147 -42.31 -19.17 4.59
N ILE A 148 -42.42 -20.50 4.67
CA ILE A 148 -42.67 -21.39 3.54
C ILE A 148 -43.93 -22.20 3.81
N SER A 149 -44.79 -22.34 2.81
CA SER A 149 -45.92 -23.26 2.79
C SER A 149 -45.64 -24.41 1.82
N LEU A 150 -45.39 -25.60 2.38
CA LEU A 150 -45.20 -26.84 1.63
C LEU A 150 -46.58 -27.51 1.43
N VAL A 151 -47.04 -27.59 0.18
CA VAL A 151 -48.37 -28.14 -0.16
C VAL A 151 -48.20 -29.50 -0.81
N ILE A 152 -48.56 -30.57 -0.11
CA ILE A 152 -48.42 -31.95 -0.60
C ILE A 152 -49.74 -32.41 -1.20
N PHE A 153 -49.84 -32.34 -2.53
CA PHE A 153 -50.96 -32.88 -3.28
C PHE A 153 -50.88 -34.40 -3.33
N SER A 154 -51.88 -35.05 -2.75
CA SER A 154 -52.10 -36.50 -2.77
C SER A 154 -53.45 -36.84 -3.43
N LYS A 155 -53.69 -38.14 -3.67
CA LYS A 155 -54.88 -38.62 -4.40
C LYS A 155 -56.20 -38.06 -3.87
N ASN A 156 -56.36 -37.88 -2.56
CA ASN A 156 -57.62 -37.41 -1.97
C ASN A 156 -57.50 -36.00 -1.37
N TYR A 157 -56.54 -35.18 -1.79
CA TYR A 157 -56.33 -33.84 -1.24
C TYR A 157 -57.56 -32.93 -1.44
N SER A 158 -58.06 -32.87 -2.67
CA SER A 158 -59.27 -32.19 -3.16
C SER A 158 -60.57 -32.60 -2.42
N SER A 159 -60.58 -33.78 -1.81
CA SER A 159 -61.76 -34.30 -1.09
C SER A 159 -61.98 -33.60 0.27
N SER A 160 -60.96 -32.94 0.81
CA SER A 160 -60.96 -32.37 2.17
C SER A 160 -61.24 -30.87 2.15
N HIS A 161 -62.38 -30.45 2.71
CA HIS A 161 -62.69 -29.03 2.86
C HIS A 161 -61.64 -28.26 3.69
N TRP A 162 -61.01 -28.92 4.68
CA TRP A 162 -59.93 -28.34 5.47
C TRP A 162 -58.68 -28.05 4.64
N CYS A 163 -58.23 -28.99 3.80
CA CYS A 163 -57.03 -28.80 2.96
C CYS A 163 -57.25 -27.71 1.90
N LEU A 164 -58.50 -27.56 1.42
CA LEU A 164 -58.87 -26.50 0.48
C LEU A 164 -58.97 -25.12 1.15
N ASP A 165 -59.53 -25.03 2.36
CA ASP A 165 -59.56 -23.79 3.13
C ASP A 165 -58.15 -23.35 3.56
N GLU A 166 -57.27 -24.28 3.96
CA GLU A 166 -55.84 -24.00 4.18
C GLU A 166 -55.16 -23.47 2.92
N LEU A 167 -55.40 -24.11 1.77
CA LEU A 167 -54.81 -23.69 0.50
C LEU A 167 -55.25 -22.29 0.07
N VAL A 168 -56.52 -21.93 0.27
CA VAL A 168 -56.99 -20.55 0.06
C VAL A 168 -56.21 -19.59 0.94
N LYS A 169 -56.06 -19.90 2.23
CA LYS A 169 -55.32 -19.04 3.16
C LYS A 169 -53.83 -18.93 2.81
N ILE A 170 -53.21 -20.00 2.35
CA ILE A 170 -51.82 -20.01 1.87
C ILE A 170 -51.66 -19.10 0.64
N ILE A 171 -52.62 -19.14 -0.29
CA ILE A 171 -52.61 -18.28 -1.49
C ILE A 171 -52.83 -16.81 -1.14
N GLU A 172 -53.68 -16.52 -0.15
CA GLU A 172 -53.79 -15.18 0.44
C GLU A 172 -52.46 -14.72 1.04
N CYS A 173 -51.82 -15.55 1.87
CA CYS A 173 -50.55 -15.21 2.51
C CYS A 173 -49.40 -15.04 1.50
N LYS A 174 -49.39 -15.80 0.40
CA LYS A 174 -48.47 -15.57 -0.72
C LYS A 174 -48.67 -14.19 -1.34
N LYS A 175 -49.91 -13.75 -1.52
CA LYS A 175 -50.24 -12.45 -2.12
C LYS A 175 -49.94 -11.28 -1.17
N ASP A 176 -50.33 -11.41 0.09
CA ASP A 176 -50.31 -10.30 1.05
C ASP A 176 -48.98 -10.21 1.83
N ARG A 177 -48.28 -11.33 2.01
CA ARG A 177 -47.06 -11.42 2.84
C ARG A 177 -45.84 -11.97 2.09
N GLY A 178 -45.97 -12.31 0.80
CA GLY A 178 -44.88 -12.85 0.00
C GLY A 178 -44.42 -14.26 0.42
N GLN A 179 -45.26 -15.01 1.13
CA GLN A 179 -44.95 -16.37 1.58
C GLN A 179 -44.60 -17.30 0.40
N ILE A 180 -43.53 -18.07 0.52
CA ILE A 180 -43.10 -19.00 -0.54
C ILE A 180 -43.97 -20.24 -0.51
N ILE A 181 -44.49 -20.66 -1.66
CA ILE A 181 -45.24 -21.91 -1.81
C ILE A 181 -44.38 -22.93 -2.56
N ILE A 182 -44.25 -24.13 -2.01
CA ILE A 182 -43.60 -25.27 -2.66
C ILE A 182 -44.64 -26.38 -2.84
N PRO A 183 -45.15 -26.62 -4.06
CA PRO A 183 -46.04 -27.73 -4.32
C PRO A 183 -45.26 -29.04 -4.50
N VAL A 184 -45.73 -30.10 -3.85
CA VAL A 184 -45.21 -31.47 -3.99
C VAL A 184 -46.34 -32.36 -4.50
N PHE A 185 -46.15 -32.98 -5.66
CA PHE A 185 -47.11 -33.86 -6.30
C PHE A 185 -46.79 -35.32 -5.95
N TYR A 186 -47.41 -35.81 -4.86
CA TYR A 186 -47.17 -37.13 -4.31
C TYR A 186 -48.19 -38.14 -4.87
N GLY A 187 -47.75 -38.91 -5.88
CA GLY A 187 -48.59 -39.94 -6.51
C GLY A 187 -49.75 -39.39 -7.37
N VAL A 188 -49.71 -38.11 -7.75
CA VAL A 188 -50.75 -37.44 -8.56
C VAL A 188 -50.13 -36.57 -9.66
N ARG A 189 -50.87 -36.35 -10.75
CA ARG A 189 -50.52 -35.34 -11.76
C ARG A 189 -51.29 -34.05 -11.49
N SER A 190 -50.66 -32.90 -11.74
CA SER A 190 -51.24 -31.55 -11.56
C SER A 190 -52.65 -31.40 -12.15
N LYS A 191 -52.90 -31.98 -13.34
CA LYS A 191 -54.21 -31.95 -14.02
C LYS A 191 -55.33 -32.73 -13.28
N ILE A 192 -54.99 -33.86 -12.65
CA ILE A 192 -55.98 -34.74 -11.98
C ILE A 192 -56.57 -34.07 -10.74
N VAL A 193 -55.79 -33.23 -10.05
CA VAL A 193 -56.24 -32.52 -8.85
C VAL A 193 -57.32 -31.48 -9.16
N LEU A 194 -57.29 -30.90 -10.37
CA LEU A 194 -58.29 -29.93 -10.85
C LEU A 194 -59.58 -30.62 -11.31
N ASP A 195 -59.46 -31.73 -12.07
CA ASP A 195 -60.60 -32.48 -12.61
C ASP A 195 -61.51 -33.10 -11.52
N GLU A 196 -60.98 -33.41 -10.34
CA GLU A 196 -61.77 -33.95 -9.22
C GLU A 196 -62.68 -32.90 -8.54
N LEU A 197 -62.38 -31.61 -8.64
CA LEU A 197 -63.27 -30.55 -8.12
C LEU A 197 -64.37 -30.13 -9.08
N GLU A 198 -64.21 -30.38 -10.39
CA GLU A 198 -65.24 -30.07 -11.40
C GLU A 198 -66.55 -30.87 -11.18
N LYS A 199 -66.51 -31.91 -10.32
CA LYS A 199 -67.67 -32.74 -9.97
C LYS A 199 -68.47 -32.26 -8.75
N LYS A 200 -68.11 -31.13 -8.12
CA LYS A 200 -68.82 -30.59 -6.94
C LYS A 200 -69.61 -29.33 -7.30
N ASP A 201 -70.94 -29.42 -7.29
CA ASP A 201 -71.85 -28.30 -7.60
C ASP A 201 -72.23 -27.43 -6.38
N ASN A 202 -72.39 -26.13 -6.65
CA ASN A 202 -73.17 -25.11 -5.91
C ASN A 202 -72.75 -24.67 -4.49
N PHE A 203 -71.57 -24.07 -4.34
CA PHE A 203 -71.29 -23.15 -3.21
C PHE A 203 -70.39 -21.99 -3.67
N SER A 204 -70.58 -20.78 -3.13
CA SER A 204 -69.73 -19.61 -3.42
C SER A 204 -68.24 -19.83 -3.11
N LYS A 205 -67.95 -20.67 -2.10
CA LYS A 205 -66.59 -21.10 -1.73
C LYS A 205 -65.89 -21.99 -2.76
N VAL A 206 -66.62 -22.66 -3.65
CA VAL A 206 -66.02 -23.61 -4.62
C VAL A 206 -65.15 -22.86 -5.62
N GLU A 207 -65.52 -21.63 -5.99
CA GLU A 207 -64.69 -20.82 -6.90
C GLU A 207 -63.40 -20.32 -6.25
N ASP A 208 -63.43 -19.99 -4.95
CA ASP A 208 -62.22 -19.66 -4.21
C ASP A 208 -61.26 -20.86 -4.13
N TRP A 209 -61.79 -22.06 -3.89
CA TRP A 209 -61.01 -23.30 -3.89
C TRP A 209 -60.42 -23.63 -5.25
N LYS A 210 -61.20 -23.50 -6.34
CA LYS A 210 -60.72 -23.70 -7.72
C LYS A 210 -59.60 -22.72 -8.06
N LEU A 211 -59.76 -21.45 -7.70
CA LEU A 211 -58.76 -20.41 -7.94
C LEU A 211 -57.46 -20.68 -7.15
N ALA A 212 -57.57 -21.07 -5.87
CA ALA A 212 -56.42 -21.39 -5.04
C ALA A 212 -55.66 -22.61 -5.56
N LEU A 213 -56.38 -23.66 -5.96
CA LEU A 213 -55.78 -24.83 -6.60
C LEU A 213 -55.04 -24.48 -7.88
N LYS A 214 -55.71 -23.79 -8.82
CA LYS A 214 -55.08 -23.38 -10.08
C LYS A 214 -53.79 -22.58 -9.85
N LYS A 215 -53.85 -21.59 -8.96
CA LYS A 215 -52.68 -20.76 -8.61
C LYS A 215 -51.55 -21.53 -7.93
N SER A 216 -51.86 -22.59 -7.19
CA SER A 216 -50.85 -23.46 -6.55
C SER A 216 -50.26 -24.47 -7.53
N THR A 217 -51.03 -24.96 -8.50
CA THR A 217 -50.59 -25.89 -9.55
C THR A 217 -49.81 -25.22 -10.69
N ASP A 218 -50.01 -23.91 -10.88
CA ASP A 218 -49.26 -23.09 -11.84
C ASP A 218 -47.82 -22.78 -11.34
N VAL A 219 -47.50 -23.12 -10.09
CA VAL A 219 -46.14 -23.03 -9.54
C VAL A 219 -45.39 -24.32 -9.85
N ALA A 220 -44.15 -24.21 -10.37
CA ALA A 220 -43.28 -25.37 -10.57
C ALA A 220 -43.04 -26.09 -9.23
N GLY A 221 -43.38 -27.37 -9.18
CA GLY A 221 -43.33 -28.21 -7.99
C GLY A 221 -42.58 -29.51 -8.20
N ILE A 222 -42.30 -30.20 -7.10
CA ILE A 222 -41.54 -31.46 -7.07
C ILE A 222 -42.49 -32.63 -7.35
N ARG A 223 -42.15 -33.54 -8.27
CA ARG A 223 -43.02 -34.66 -8.63
C ARG A 223 -42.41 -36.00 -8.18
N LEU A 224 -43.20 -36.84 -7.51
CA LEU A 224 -42.74 -38.18 -7.10
C LEU A 224 -42.23 -39.02 -8.28
N SER A 225 -42.80 -38.84 -9.49
CA SER A 225 -42.38 -39.58 -10.69
C SER A 225 -40.94 -39.29 -11.16
N GLU A 226 -40.30 -38.26 -10.62
CA GLU A 226 -38.92 -37.86 -10.96
C GLU A 226 -37.88 -38.56 -10.07
N PHE A 227 -38.30 -39.31 -9.04
CA PHE A 227 -37.42 -39.95 -8.05
C PHE A 227 -37.68 -41.45 -7.96
N ARG A 228 -36.65 -42.23 -7.58
CA ARG A 228 -36.76 -43.71 -7.54
C ARG A 228 -37.50 -44.21 -6.31
N ASN A 229 -37.46 -43.46 -5.22
CA ASN A 229 -38.04 -43.83 -3.93
C ASN A 229 -38.36 -42.59 -3.08
N ASP A 230 -39.10 -42.80 -1.98
CA ASP A 230 -39.49 -41.73 -1.06
C ASP A 230 -38.29 -41.09 -0.35
N ALA A 231 -37.16 -41.79 -0.17
CA ALA A 231 -35.98 -41.23 0.49
C ALA A 231 -35.27 -40.17 -0.36
N GLU A 232 -35.09 -40.43 -1.66
CA GLU A 232 -34.57 -39.44 -2.62
C GLU A 232 -35.49 -38.22 -2.71
N LEU A 233 -36.82 -38.44 -2.72
CA LEU A 233 -37.79 -37.35 -2.71
C LEU A 233 -37.72 -36.51 -1.42
N LEU A 234 -37.55 -37.16 -0.26
CA LEU A 234 -37.41 -36.47 1.04
C LEU A 234 -36.14 -35.63 1.09
N GLU A 235 -35.04 -36.15 0.57
CA GLU A 235 -33.77 -35.43 0.47
C GLU A 235 -33.92 -34.18 -0.41
N GLU A 236 -34.53 -34.32 -1.59
CA GLU A 236 -34.76 -33.20 -2.48
C GLU A 236 -35.68 -32.14 -1.86
N ILE A 237 -36.81 -32.53 -1.25
CA ILE A 237 -37.70 -31.58 -0.57
C ILE A 237 -36.94 -30.84 0.53
N THR A 238 -36.11 -31.55 1.30
CA THR A 238 -35.30 -30.95 2.37
C THR A 238 -34.27 -29.96 1.82
N ASN A 239 -33.60 -30.30 0.72
CA ASN A 239 -32.63 -29.45 0.06
C ASN A 239 -33.28 -28.19 -0.54
N VAL A 240 -34.42 -28.33 -1.22
CA VAL A 240 -35.17 -27.19 -1.79
C VAL A 240 -35.66 -26.26 -0.70
N VAL A 241 -36.20 -26.79 0.40
CA VAL A 241 -36.62 -25.98 1.57
C VAL A 241 -35.43 -25.24 2.17
N LEU A 242 -34.31 -25.93 2.41
CA LEU A 242 -33.09 -25.29 2.93
C LEU A 242 -32.58 -24.21 1.99
N MET A 243 -32.56 -24.45 0.68
CA MET A 243 -32.16 -23.47 -0.32
C MET A 243 -33.06 -22.22 -0.26
N ARG A 244 -34.37 -22.40 -0.13
CA ARG A 244 -35.33 -21.28 -0.03
C ARG A 244 -35.18 -20.52 1.29
N LEU A 245 -34.97 -21.20 2.41
CA LEU A 245 -34.66 -20.56 3.69
C LEU A 245 -33.32 -19.81 3.63
N LYS A 246 -32.30 -20.35 2.95
CA LYS A 246 -31.02 -19.65 2.68
C LYS A 246 -31.23 -18.38 1.86
N MET A 247 -32.09 -18.42 0.84
CA MET A 247 -32.41 -17.23 0.02
C MET A 247 -33.20 -16.19 0.81
N LEU A 248 -34.11 -16.61 1.70
CA LEU A 248 -34.85 -15.71 2.60
C LEU A 248 -33.98 -15.12 3.71
N SER A 249 -32.95 -15.85 4.14
CA SER A 249 -31.94 -15.41 5.12
C SER A 249 -30.75 -14.67 4.51
N LYS A 250 -30.76 -14.40 3.19
CA LYS A 250 -29.92 -13.35 2.58
C LYS A 250 -30.41 -11.97 3.06
N HIS A 251 -30.24 -11.71 4.34
CA HIS A 251 -29.82 -10.39 4.76
C HIS A 251 -28.52 -10.07 4.00
N PRO A 252 -28.33 -8.83 3.53
CA PRO A 252 -27.04 -8.44 2.99
C PRO A 252 -25.95 -8.82 4.01
N VAL A 253 -24.79 -9.19 3.49
CA VAL A 253 -23.53 -9.52 4.19
C VAL A 253 -23.20 -8.54 5.33
N ASN A 254 -23.86 -7.37 5.38
CA ASN A 254 -23.74 -6.32 6.38
C ASN A 254 -24.52 -6.47 7.70
N SER A 255 -25.30 -7.54 7.95
CA SER A 255 -25.98 -7.67 9.26
C SER A 255 -25.02 -7.89 10.45
N LYS A 256 -23.77 -8.34 10.19
CA LYS A 256 -22.69 -8.47 11.19
C LYS A 256 -21.74 -7.25 11.27
N GLY A 257 -21.88 -6.28 10.38
CA GLY A 257 -20.98 -5.11 10.30
C GLY A 257 -19.52 -5.44 9.99
N LEU A 258 -19.29 -6.43 9.11
CA LEU A 258 -17.99 -6.78 8.57
C LEU A 258 -17.73 -5.95 7.31
N ILE A 259 -16.55 -5.34 7.20
CA ILE A 259 -16.17 -4.43 6.11
C ILE A 259 -14.73 -4.76 5.71
N GLY A 260 -14.44 -4.71 4.41
CA GLY A 260 -13.09 -4.87 3.85
C GLY A 260 -12.50 -6.27 3.94
N ILE A 261 -13.34 -7.30 4.09
CA ILE A 261 -12.89 -8.70 4.13
C ILE A 261 -13.06 -9.43 2.79
N ASP A 262 -13.73 -8.83 1.81
CA ASP A 262 -14.14 -9.51 0.57
C ASP A 262 -12.94 -10.07 -0.21
N LYS A 263 -11.85 -9.32 -0.27
CA LYS A 263 -10.59 -9.76 -0.92
C LYS A 263 -10.01 -11.00 -0.23
N SER A 264 -9.92 -10.99 1.10
CA SER A 264 -9.43 -12.11 1.90
C SER A 264 -10.33 -13.34 1.75
N ILE A 265 -11.66 -13.13 1.77
CA ILE A 265 -12.63 -14.21 1.61
C ILE A 265 -12.54 -14.83 0.21
N ALA A 266 -12.44 -14.02 -0.85
CA ALA A 266 -12.30 -14.51 -2.21
C ALA A 266 -11.03 -15.36 -2.38
N HIS A 267 -9.90 -14.89 -1.84
CA HIS A 267 -8.63 -15.61 -1.90
C HIS A 267 -8.68 -16.94 -1.13
N LEU A 268 -9.14 -16.94 0.13
CA LEU A 268 -9.25 -18.16 0.94
C LEU A 268 -10.26 -19.17 0.35
N ASN A 269 -11.37 -18.70 -0.21
CA ASN A 269 -12.32 -19.57 -0.91
C ASN A 269 -11.71 -20.19 -2.18
N SER A 270 -10.79 -19.51 -2.85
CA SER A 270 -10.02 -20.09 -3.97
C SER A 270 -9.13 -21.23 -3.47
N LEU A 271 -8.41 -21.03 -2.35
CA LEU A 271 -7.56 -22.06 -1.74
C LEU A 271 -8.36 -23.28 -1.27
N LEU A 272 -9.56 -23.08 -0.72
CA LEU A 272 -10.44 -24.17 -0.28
C LEU A 272 -10.91 -25.05 -1.44
N LYS A 273 -11.15 -24.45 -2.62
CA LYS A 273 -11.70 -25.14 -3.81
C LYS A 273 -10.65 -25.85 -4.67
N LYS A 274 -9.36 -25.63 -4.43
CA LYS A 274 -8.29 -26.36 -5.13
C LYS A 274 -8.40 -27.86 -4.83
N GLU A 275 -8.37 -28.69 -5.86
CA GLU A 275 -8.31 -30.15 -5.73
C GLU A 275 -6.95 -30.57 -5.18
N SER A 276 -6.93 -31.58 -4.30
CA SER A 276 -5.71 -32.08 -3.65
C SER A 276 -5.83 -33.58 -3.42
N GLN A 277 -4.70 -34.30 -3.54
CA GLN A 277 -4.64 -35.73 -3.23
C GLN A 277 -4.49 -36.01 -1.73
N LYS A 278 -4.13 -35.00 -0.93
CA LYS A 278 -4.00 -35.08 0.54
C LYS A 278 -4.84 -34.00 1.22
N VAL A 279 -5.09 -34.18 2.51
CA VAL A 279 -5.70 -33.15 3.36
C VAL A 279 -4.88 -31.88 3.28
N ARG A 280 -5.53 -30.76 2.99
CA ARG A 280 -4.86 -29.48 2.85
C ARG A 280 -5.01 -28.65 4.11
N VAL A 281 -3.89 -28.09 4.57
CA VAL A 281 -3.82 -27.15 5.68
C VAL A 281 -3.59 -25.75 5.11
N ILE A 282 -4.40 -24.78 5.53
CA ILE A 282 -4.32 -23.37 5.10
C ILE A 282 -3.95 -22.53 6.32
N GLY A 283 -2.92 -21.71 6.21
CA GLY A 283 -2.45 -20.86 7.31
C GLY A 283 -2.86 -19.41 7.13
N ILE A 284 -3.50 -18.81 8.12
CA ILE A 284 -3.84 -17.37 8.16
C ILE A 284 -2.98 -16.70 9.24
N TRP A 285 -2.13 -15.74 8.85
CA TRP A 285 -1.26 -15.04 9.79
C TRP A 285 -1.21 -13.53 9.56
N GLY A 286 -0.51 -12.82 10.45
CA GLY A 286 -0.36 -11.36 10.40
C GLY A 286 -0.44 -10.67 11.76
N MET A 287 -0.39 -9.34 11.77
CA MET A 287 -0.29 -8.49 12.97
C MET A 287 -1.45 -8.72 13.99
N PRO A 288 -1.22 -8.51 15.31
CA PRO A 288 -2.29 -8.53 16.31
C PRO A 288 -3.44 -7.55 16.00
N GLY A 289 -4.67 -8.02 16.20
CA GLY A 289 -5.87 -7.20 15.99
C GLY A 289 -6.30 -7.00 14.53
N ILE A 290 -5.56 -7.56 13.57
CA ILE A 290 -5.82 -7.39 12.12
C ILE A 290 -7.09 -8.08 11.62
N GLY A 291 -7.67 -9.01 12.40
CA GLY A 291 -8.94 -9.65 12.08
C GLY A 291 -8.87 -11.11 11.62
N LYS A 292 -7.72 -11.80 11.77
CA LYS A 292 -7.53 -13.22 11.42
C LYS A 292 -8.68 -14.13 11.87
N THR A 293 -9.01 -14.13 13.17
CA THR A 293 -10.11 -14.92 13.75
C THR A 293 -11.46 -14.59 13.10
N THR A 294 -11.71 -13.31 12.80
CA THR A 294 -12.95 -12.86 12.15
C THR A 294 -13.06 -13.40 10.72
N ILE A 295 -11.96 -13.37 9.96
CA ILE A 295 -11.90 -13.91 8.59
C ILE A 295 -12.12 -15.41 8.61
N ALA A 296 -11.43 -16.13 9.51
CA ALA A 296 -11.58 -17.58 9.66
C ALA A 296 -13.02 -17.97 10.05
N GLU A 297 -13.64 -17.24 10.97
CA GLU A 297 -15.03 -17.46 11.38
C GLU A 297 -16.02 -17.21 10.23
N GLU A 298 -15.78 -16.21 9.40
CA GLU A 298 -16.65 -15.94 8.24
C GLU A 298 -16.50 -17.01 7.15
N ILE A 299 -15.27 -17.46 6.86
CA ILE A 299 -15.02 -18.61 5.98
C ILE A 299 -15.73 -19.87 6.49
N PHE A 300 -15.65 -20.15 7.79
CA PHE A 300 -16.35 -21.27 8.41
C PHE A 300 -17.86 -21.20 8.17
N ASN A 301 -18.46 -20.03 8.42
CA ASN A 301 -19.90 -19.84 8.31
C ASN A 301 -20.40 -19.98 6.87
N GLN A 302 -19.63 -19.48 5.89
CA GLN A 302 -19.99 -19.57 4.46
C GLN A 302 -19.91 -21.01 3.94
N ASN A 303 -18.89 -21.76 4.36
CA ASN A 303 -18.57 -23.06 3.74
C ASN A 303 -19.07 -24.28 4.53
N ARG A 304 -19.44 -24.15 5.82
CA ARG A 304 -19.82 -25.30 6.68
C ARG A 304 -20.90 -26.24 6.12
N SER A 305 -21.74 -25.78 5.19
CA SER A 305 -22.78 -26.64 4.61
C SER A 305 -22.29 -27.56 3.48
N GLU A 306 -21.05 -27.39 3.03
CA GLU A 306 -20.42 -28.20 1.97
C GLU A 306 -19.59 -29.37 2.51
N TYR A 307 -19.58 -29.56 3.83
CA TYR A 307 -18.78 -30.54 4.56
C TYR A 307 -19.71 -31.37 5.47
N ASP A 308 -19.35 -32.65 5.68
CA ASP A 308 -20.11 -33.60 6.49
C ASP A 308 -19.96 -33.32 7.99
N GLY A 309 -18.80 -32.81 8.40
CA GLY A 309 -18.47 -32.43 9.77
C GLY A 309 -17.69 -31.12 9.83
N CYS A 310 -17.97 -30.27 10.82
CA CYS A 310 -17.35 -28.95 10.93
C CYS A 310 -17.01 -28.62 12.38
N CYS A 311 -15.81 -28.09 12.63
CA CYS A 311 -15.43 -27.62 13.95
C CYS A 311 -14.67 -26.29 13.93
N PHE A 312 -15.09 -25.36 14.78
CA PHE A 312 -14.33 -24.15 15.10
C PHE A 312 -13.84 -24.23 16.54
N LEU A 313 -12.51 -24.27 16.71
CA LEU A 313 -11.83 -24.24 18.00
C LEU A 313 -11.18 -22.88 18.22
N ALA A 314 -11.91 -21.99 18.90
CA ALA A 314 -11.40 -20.68 19.32
C ALA A 314 -10.30 -20.82 20.38
N LYS A 315 -9.23 -20.01 20.27
CA LYS A 315 -8.18 -19.85 21.29
C LYS A 315 -7.53 -21.16 21.75
N VAL A 316 -7.01 -21.94 20.79
CA VAL A 316 -6.46 -23.28 21.02
C VAL A 316 -5.35 -23.24 22.08
N SER A 317 -4.37 -22.34 21.92
CA SER A 317 -3.22 -22.26 22.85
C SER A 317 -3.63 -21.93 24.29
N GLU A 318 -4.65 -21.09 24.50
CA GLU A 318 -5.15 -20.75 25.84
C GLU A 318 -5.88 -21.94 26.48
N LYS A 319 -6.72 -22.63 25.70
CA LYS A 319 -7.47 -23.80 26.17
C LYS A 319 -6.58 -24.99 26.45
N LEU A 320 -5.52 -25.18 25.67
CA LEU A 320 -4.56 -26.26 25.87
C LEU A 320 -3.87 -26.12 27.23
N LYS A 321 -3.45 -24.90 27.59
CA LYS A 321 -2.84 -24.58 28.88
C LYS A 321 -3.82 -24.74 30.06
N LEU A 322 -5.10 -24.44 29.87
CA LEU A 322 -6.11 -24.46 30.94
C LEU A 322 -6.75 -25.82 31.17
N HIS A 323 -7.04 -26.58 30.10
CA HIS A 323 -7.88 -27.78 30.14
C HIS A 323 -7.16 -29.04 29.65
N GLY A 324 -5.92 -28.92 29.16
CA GLY A 324 -5.18 -30.03 28.60
C GLY A 324 -5.68 -30.46 27.22
N ILE A 325 -4.97 -31.41 26.62
CA ILE A 325 -5.21 -31.87 25.25
C ILE A 325 -6.45 -32.75 25.11
N GLU A 326 -6.72 -33.60 26.11
CA GLU A 326 -7.84 -34.55 26.09
C GLU A 326 -9.18 -33.83 25.93
N SER A 327 -9.41 -32.78 26.72
CA SER A 327 -10.62 -31.95 26.64
C SER A 327 -10.78 -31.26 25.28
N LEU A 328 -9.67 -30.86 24.66
CA LEU A 328 -9.65 -30.26 23.32
C LEU A 328 -10.03 -31.27 22.24
N LYS A 329 -9.45 -32.47 22.28
CA LYS A 329 -9.80 -33.56 21.37
C LYS A 329 -11.27 -33.98 21.56
N GLU A 330 -11.75 -34.14 22.79
CA GLU A 330 -13.17 -34.45 23.06
C GLU A 330 -14.10 -33.40 22.48
N THR A 331 -13.80 -32.11 22.70
CA THR A 331 -14.57 -31.00 22.13
C THR A 331 -14.57 -31.01 20.60
N LEU A 332 -13.41 -31.32 19.99
CA LEU A 332 -13.23 -31.38 18.55
C LEU A 332 -14.10 -32.47 17.92
N PHE A 333 -13.93 -33.71 18.38
CA PHE A 333 -14.60 -34.87 17.79
C PHE A 333 -16.09 -34.92 18.13
N THR A 334 -16.49 -34.42 19.30
CA THR A 334 -17.91 -34.26 19.65
C THR A 334 -18.62 -33.31 18.67
N LYS A 335 -17.95 -32.23 18.26
CA LYS A 335 -18.50 -31.29 17.27
C LYS A 335 -18.53 -31.85 15.85
N ILE A 336 -17.51 -32.60 15.45
CA ILE A 336 -17.43 -33.21 14.10
C ILE A 336 -18.48 -34.30 13.94
N LEU A 337 -18.62 -35.19 14.93
CA LEU A 337 -19.53 -36.34 14.88
C LEU A 337 -20.96 -36.03 15.37
N ALA A 338 -21.16 -34.90 16.02
CA ALA A 338 -22.42 -34.48 16.64
C ALA A 338 -22.95 -35.48 17.69
N GLU A 339 -22.04 -36.11 18.43
CA GLU A 339 -22.30 -37.07 19.52
C GLU A 339 -21.25 -36.89 20.61
N ASP A 340 -21.56 -37.26 21.86
CA ASP A 340 -20.60 -37.14 22.96
C ASP A 340 -19.47 -38.17 22.78
N VAL A 341 -18.24 -37.66 22.62
CA VAL A 341 -17.02 -38.46 22.51
C VAL A 341 -16.25 -38.37 23.81
N LYS A 342 -15.86 -39.51 24.37
CA LYS A 342 -14.91 -39.60 25.49
C LYS A 342 -13.58 -40.13 25.01
N ILE A 343 -12.50 -39.52 25.47
CA ILE A 343 -11.15 -39.91 25.10
C ILE A 343 -10.42 -40.37 26.36
N ASP A 344 -10.20 -41.67 26.44
CA ASP A 344 -9.60 -42.31 27.62
C ASP A 344 -8.06 -42.16 27.65
N THR A 345 -7.42 -41.86 26.52
CA THR A 345 -5.96 -41.67 26.41
C THR A 345 -5.57 -40.55 25.44
N PRO A 346 -4.55 -39.73 25.75
CA PRO A 346 -4.17 -38.57 24.95
C PRO A 346 -3.56 -38.93 23.58
N ASN A 347 -3.02 -40.14 23.43
CA ASN A 347 -2.23 -40.57 22.27
C ASN A 347 -2.94 -41.62 21.37
N ARG A 348 -4.26 -41.78 21.49
CA ARG A 348 -4.99 -42.67 20.58
C ARG A 348 -6.47 -42.36 20.54
N LEU A 349 -7.00 -42.17 19.32
CA LEU A 349 -8.44 -42.23 19.12
C LEU A 349 -8.91 -43.69 19.06
N SER A 350 -10.17 -43.90 19.43
CA SER A 350 -10.79 -45.20 19.19
C SER A 350 -10.81 -45.48 17.69
N SER A 351 -10.45 -46.70 17.27
CA SER A 351 -10.48 -47.13 15.86
C SER A 351 -11.86 -46.93 15.20
N ASP A 352 -12.92 -46.90 16.00
CA ASP A 352 -14.28 -46.61 15.52
C ASP A 352 -14.45 -45.15 15.08
N ILE A 353 -13.82 -44.22 15.79
CA ILE A 353 -13.87 -42.78 15.51
C ILE A 353 -13.04 -42.50 14.26
N GLU A 354 -11.81 -43.01 14.20
CA GLU A 354 -10.92 -42.88 13.03
C GLU A 354 -11.60 -43.38 11.75
N ARG A 355 -12.18 -44.59 11.78
CA ARG A 355 -12.87 -45.18 10.62
C ARG A 355 -14.07 -44.35 10.15
N ARG A 356 -14.77 -43.66 11.06
CA ARG A 356 -15.94 -42.83 10.71
C ARG A 356 -15.51 -41.50 10.12
N ILE A 357 -14.52 -40.85 10.73
CA ILE A 357 -13.99 -39.57 10.27
C ILE A 357 -13.29 -39.72 8.92
N GLY A 358 -12.58 -40.82 8.67
CA GLY A 358 -11.96 -41.10 7.37
C GLY A 358 -12.93 -41.27 6.21
N ARG A 359 -14.25 -41.28 6.47
CA ARG A 359 -15.31 -41.30 5.44
C ARG A 359 -16.06 -39.97 5.33
N MET A 360 -15.67 -38.98 6.12
CA MET A 360 -16.31 -37.67 6.19
C MET A 360 -15.41 -36.64 5.56
N LYS A 361 -16.01 -35.78 4.75
CA LYS A 361 -15.39 -34.54 4.32
C LYS A 361 -15.51 -33.51 5.44
N VAL A 362 -14.41 -33.11 6.08
CA VAL A 362 -14.47 -32.21 7.26
C VAL A 362 -13.81 -30.86 7.04
N LEU A 363 -14.34 -29.83 7.73
CA LEU A 363 -13.75 -28.50 7.82
C LEU A 363 -13.40 -28.18 9.28
N ILE A 364 -12.11 -27.98 9.56
CA ILE A 364 -11.63 -27.68 10.92
C ILE A 364 -10.92 -26.32 10.94
N ILE A 365 -11.25 -25.48 11.91
CA ILE A 365 -10.53 -24.23 12.17
C ILE A 365 -9.92 -24.26 13.56
N LEU A 366 -8.60 -24.08 13.62
CA LEU A 366 -7.82 -23.93 14.84
C LEU A 366 -7.36 -22.48 14.97
N ASP A 367 -7.91 -21.76 15.95
CA ASP A 367 -7.66 -20.33 16.12
C ASP A 367 -6.64 -20.05 17.24
N ASP A 368 -5.70 -19.14 16.98
CA ASP A 368 -4.61 -18.71 17.88
C ASP A 368 -3.65 -19.87 18.25
N VAL A 369 -3.11 -20.53 17.22
CA VAL A 369 -2.06 -21.56 17.31
C VAL A 369 -0.71 -20.89 17.57
N LYS A 370 0.09 -21.43 18.49
CA LYS A 370 1.37 -20.82 18.93
C LYS A 370 2.60 -21.73 18.85
N ASP A 371 2.44 -23.06 18.82
CA ASP A 371 3.56 -24.00 18.93
C ASP A 371 3.56 -25.00 17.76
N GLU A 372 4.74 -25.52 17.42
CA GLU A 372 5.00 -26.43 16.30
C GLU A 372 4.24 -27.76 16.40
N ASP A 373 4.05 -28.28 17.62
CA ASP A 373 3.47 -29.61 17.82
C ASP A 373 1.93 -29.61 17.93
N GLN A 374 1.26 -28.46 17.96
CA GLN A 374 -0.18 -28.43 18.32
C GLN A 374 -1.07 -29.20 17.34
N LEU A 375 -0.74 -29.20 16.04
CA LEU A 375 -1.46 -29.98 15.04
C LEU A 375 -1.21 -31.48 15.18
N GLU A 376 0.06 -31.89 15.33
CA GLU A 376 0.44 -33.30 15.55
C GLU A 376 -0.14 -33.82 16.86
N MET A 377 -0.10 -33.03 17.92
CA MET A 377 -0.73 -33.34 19.19
C MET A 377 -2.23 -33.61 19.03
N LEU A 378 -2.95 -32.80 18.23
CA LEU A 378 -4.39 -32.95 18.01
C LEU A 378 -4.75 -34.11 17.07
N PHE A 379 -3.93 -34.38 16.05
CA PHE A 379 -4.30 -35.31 14.97
C PHE A 379 -3.37 -36.50 14.77
N GLU A 380 -2.18 -36.57 15.38
CA GLU A 380 -1.09 -37.55 15.18
C GLU A 380 -0.63 -37.68 13.71
N THR A 381 -1.53 -38.01 12.80
CA THR A 381 -1.40 -37.94 11.35
C THR A 381 -2.67 -37.34 10.72
N LEU A 382 -2.50 -36.58 9.65
CA LEU A 382 -3.63 -36.08 8.85
C LEU A 382 -4.31 -37.19 8.02
N ASP A 383 -3.75 -38.40 7.97
CA ASP A 383 -4.31 -39.55 7.24
C ASP A 383 -5.67 -40.02 7.77
N TRP A 384 -6.09 -39.55 8.96
CA TRP A 384 -7.43 -39.82 9.49
C TRP A 384 -8.56 -39.21 8.69
N PHE A 385 -8.28 -38.21 7.84
CA PHE A 385 -9.31 -37.48 7.11
C PHE A 385 -9.26 -37.80 5.61
N GLN A 386 -10.41 -37.67 4.95
CA GLN A 386 -10.50 -37.77 3.50
C GLN A 386 -9.79 -36.60 2.82
N SER A 387 -9.23 -36.79 1.62
CA SER A 387 -8.40 -35.80 0.90
C SER A 387 -9.12 -34.48 0.54
N ASP A 388 -10.44 -34.47 0.52
CA ASP A 388 -11.28 -33.28 0.33
C ASP A 388 -11.56 -32.51 1.63
N SER A 389 -11.05 -32.97 2.77
CA SER A 389 -11.08 -32.26 4.04
C SER A 389 -10.12 -31.07 4.06
N ARG A 390 -10.46 -30.04 4.83
CA ARG A 390 -9.70 -28.78 4.91
C ARG A 390 -9.47 -28.39 6.37
N ILE A 391 -8.24 -28.01 6.69
CA ILE A 391 -7.87 -27.49 8.01
C ILE A 391 -7.39 -26.05 7.83
N ILE A 392 -7.87 -25.13 8.65
CA ILE A 392 -7.44 -23.72 8.65
C ILE A 392 -6.82 -23.41 10.01
N LEU A 393 -5.61 -22.86 10.00
CA LEU A 393 -4.89 -22.42 11.18
C LEU A 393 -4.87 -20.89 11.22
N THR A 394 -5.10 -20.27 12.38
CA THR A 394 -4.76 -18.86 12.58
C THR A 394 -3.58 -18.72 13.54
N ALA A 395 -2.56 -17.97 13.11
CA ALA A 395 -1.34 -17.76 13.89
C ALA A 395 -0.93 -16.28 13.86
N ARG A 396 -0.10 -15.86 14.81
CA ARG A 396 0.55 -14.53 14.80
C ARG A 396 1.98 -14.60 14.29
N ASP A 397 2.54 -15.78 14.30
CA ASP A 397 3.91 -16.09 13.91
C ASP A 397 3.86 -16.96 12.66
N LYS A 398 4.56 -16.52 11.61
CA LYS A 398 4.69 -17.24 10.35
C LYS A 398 5.41 -18.57 10.54
N GLN A 399 6.37 -18.64 11.46
CA GLN A 399 7.14 -19.87 11.70
C GLN A 399 6.25 -20.98 12.23
N VAL A 400 5.25 -20.66 13.05
CA VAL A 400 4.25 -21.66 13.50
C VAL A 400 3.53 -22.32 12.32
N LEU A 401 3.28 -21.59 11.23
CA LEU A 401 2.70 -22.20 10.02
C LEU A 401 3.71 -23.07 9.27
N PHE A 402 4.98 -22.68 9.26
CA PHE A 402 6.06 -23.48 8.68
C PHE A 402 6.25 -24.79 9.46
N ASP A 403 6.32 -24.71 10.78
CA ASP A 403 6.55 -25.85 11.65
C ASP A 403 5.37 -26.84 11.64
N ASN A 404 4.14 -26.36 11.37
CA ASN A 404 2.96 -27.20 11.16
C ASN A 404 2.78 -27.64 9.68
N GLU A 405 3.87 -27.65 8.90
CA GLU A 405 3.95 -28.14 7.51
C GLU A 405 2.94 -27.51 6.52
N VAL A 406 2.57 -26.24 6.72
CA VAL A 406 1.69 -25.54 5.78
C VAL A 406 2.47 -25.14 4.53
N ASP A 407 2.03 -25.52 3.34
CA ASP A 407 2.67 -25.15 2.07
C ASP A 407 2.75 -23.63 1.88
N ASP A 408 3.81 -23.12 1.24
CA ASP A 408 4.02 -21.68 1.02
C ASP A 408 2.83 -21.02 0.28
N ASP A 409 2.28 -21.70 -0.73
CA ASP A 409 1.13 -21.23 -1.53
C ASP A 409 -0.20 -21.21 -0.76
N ASP A 410 -0.26 -21.88 0.40
CA ASP A 410 -1.45 -21.97 1.25
C ASP A 410 -1.31 -21.11 2.53
N ARG A 411 -0.27 -20.26 2.62
CA ARG A 411 -0.08 -19.27 3.69
C ARG A 411 -0.58 -17.89 3.25
N TYR A 412 -1.61 -17.40 3.95
CA TYR A 412 -2.23 -16.10 3.70
C TYR A 412 -1.88 -15.09 4.80
N GLU A 413 -1.16 -14.03 4.43
CA GLU A 413 -0.93 -12.87 5.31
C GLU A 413 -2.08 -11.87 5.20
N VAL A 414 -2.67 -11.51 6.34
CA VAL A 414 -3.78 -10.55 6.40
C VAL A 414 -3.23 -9.11 6.39
N GLY A 415 -3.56 -8.36 5.35
CA GLY A 415 -3.23 -6.93 5.24
C GLY A 415 -4.11 -6.00 6.09
N VAL A 416 -3.69 -4.74 6.21
CA VAL A 416 -4.47 -3.66 6.83
C VAL A 416 -5.67 -3.26 5.96
N LEU A 417 -6.72 -2.70 6.58
CA LEU A 417 -7.83 -2.12 5.84
C LEU A 417 -7.38 -0.87 5.09
N ASP A 418 -7.87 -0.69 3.87
CA ASP A 418 -7.71 0.58 3.17
C ASP A 418 -8.47 1.71 3.88
N SER A 419 -8.11 2.95 3.56
CA SER A 419 -8.67 4.13 4.23
C SER A 419 -10.20 4.22 4.12
N SER A 420 -10.78 3.77 3.01
CA SER A 420 -12.24 3.76 2.80
C SER A 420 -12.93 2.74 3.69
N ASP A 421 -12.44 1.50 3.71
CA ASP A 421 -12.97 0.41 4.51
C ASP A 421 -12.77 0.67 6.01
N ALA A 422 -11.63 1.22 6.39
CA ALA A 422 -11.33 1.63 7.75
C ALA A 422 -12.31 2.71 8.25
N LEU A 423 -12.60 3.72 7.40
CA LEU A 423 -13.56 4.78 7.72
C LEU A 423 -14.99 4.23 7.82
N ALA A 424 -15.39 3.38 6.88
CA ALA A 424 -16.69 2.73 6.90
C ALA A 424 -16.87 1.85 8.16
N LEU A 425 -15.83 1.09 8.54
CA LEU A 425 -15.84 0.27 9.75
C LEU A 425 -15.96 1.13 11.00
N PHE A 426 -15.18 2.20 11.10
CA PHE A 426 -15.25 3.12 12.23
C PHE A 426 -16.64 3.74 12.35
N ASN A 427 -17.18 4.29 11.27
CA ASN A 427 -18.48 4.96 11.26
C ASN A 427 -19.62 4.01 11.62
N LEU A 428 -19.59 2.78 11.10
CA LEU A 428 -20.58 1.77 11.43
C LEU A 428 -20.61 1.48 12.94
N ASN A 429 -19.44 1.43 13.59
CA ASN A 429 -19.35 1.15 15.02
C ASN A 429 -19.64 2.39 15.89
N ALA A 430 -19.27 3.59 15.43
CA ALA A 430 -19.45 4.84 16.17
C ALA A 430 -20.90 5.37 16.08
N PHE A 431 -21.51 5.31 14.89
CA PHE A 431 -22.82 5.91 14.59
C PHE A 431 -23.94 4.90 14.34
N LYS A 432 -23.64 3.59 14.23
CA LYS A 432 -24.59 2.53 13.81
C LYS A 432 -25.06 2.66 12.37
N GLN A 433 -24.42 3.50 11.57
CA GLN A 433 -24.70 3.72 10.15
C GLN A 433 -23.39 3.87 9.38
N SER A 434 -23.39 3.49 8.09
CA SER A 434 -22.22 3.60 7.20
C SER A 434 -21.96 5.03 6.73
N HIS A 435 -22.96 5.92 6.83
CA HIS A 435 -22.89 7.30 6.35
C HIS A 435 -22.62 8.27 7.50
N LEU A 436 -21.84 9.32 7.19
CA LEU A 436 -21.29 10.27 8.14
C LEU A 436 -22.23 11.44 8.39
N GLU A 437 -22.31 11.90 9.64
CA GLU A 437 -22.79 13.25 9.94
C GLU A 437 -21.67 14.23 9.57
N THR A 438 -21.96 15.22 8.72
CA THR A 438 -20.95 16.12 8.12
C THR A 438 -20.07 16.84 9.13
N GLU A 439 -20.53 17.01 10.36
CA GLU A 439 -19.78 17.65 11.45
C GLU A 439 -18.65 16.78 12.05
N PHE A 440 -18.69 15.46 11.87
CA PHE A 440 -17.70 14.51 12.39
C PHE A 440 -16.69 14.00 11.36
N ASP A 441 -16.86 14.32 10.06
CA ASP A 441 -16.07 13.74 8.96
C ASP A 441 -14.56 13.91 9.14
N GLU A 442 -14.12 15.13 9.44
CA GLU A 442 -12.71 15.44 9.63
C GLU A 442 -12.09 14.71 10.84
N ILE A 443 -12.84 14.60 11.94
CA ILE A 443 -12.35 13.94 13.16
C ILE A 443 -12.36 12.42 12.98
N SER A 444 -13.37 11.85 12.31
CA SER A 444 -13.37 10.43 11.94
C SER A 444 -12.16 10.07 11.09
N LYS A 445 -11.80 10.91 10.10
CA LYS A 445 -10.57 10.74 9.31
C LYS A 445 -9.32 10.78 10.18
N ARG A 446 -9.24 11.67 11.18
CA ARG A 446 -8.14 11.69 12.15
C ARG A 446 -8.05 10.41 12.99
N VAL A 447 -9.18 9.85 13.43
CA VAL A 447 -9.22 8.56 14.14
C VAL A 447 -8.74 7.42 13.26
N VAL A 448 -9.20 7.37 12.01
CA VAL A 448 -8.78 6.36 11.02
C VAL A 448 -7.28 6.47 10.73
N ASN A 449 -6.77 7.70 10.55
CA ASN A 449 -5.35 7.96 10.35
C ASN A 449 -4.49 7.51 11.53
N TYR A 450 -4.98 7.61 12.76
CA TYR A 450 -4.30 7.08 13.95
C TYR A 450 -4.31 5.54 13.97
N ALA A 451 -5.43 4.92 13.61
CA ALA A 451 -5.56 3.46 13.62
C ALA A 451 -4.81 2.77 12.47
N LYS A 452 -4.48 3.50 11.39
CA LYS A 452 -3.76 3.01 10.19
C LYS A 452 -4.32 1.70 9.64
N GLY A 453 -5.65 1.58 9.61
CA GLY A 453 -6.33 0.40 9.07
C GLY A 453 -6.38 -0.82 10.00
N ASN A 454 -5.93 -0.74 11.25
CA ASN A 454 -6.07 -1.83 12.22
C ASN A 454 -7.53 -1.94 12.73
N PRO A 455 -8.28 -3.02 12.43
CA PRO A 455 -9.69 -3.16 12.77
C PRO A 455 -9.98 -3.15 14.28
N LEU A 456 -9.09 -3.71 15.10
CA LEU A 456 -9.25 -3.72 16.55
C LEU A 456 -9.21 -2.30 17.11
N VAL A 457 -8.24 -1.49 16.68
CA VAL A 457 -8.07 -0.11 17.13
C VAL A 457 -9.29 0.71 16.73
N LEU A 458 -9.73 0.60 15.47
CA LEU A 458 -10.94 1.26 14.96
C LEU A 458 -12.16 0.92 15.80
N LYS A 459 -12.40 -0.37 16.08
CA LYS A 459 -13.53 -0.80 16.89
C LYS A 459 -13.44 -0.27 18.32
N VAL A 460 -12.28 -0.34 18.97
CA VAL A 460 -12.12 0.13 20.35
C VAL A 460 -12.39 1.64 20.45
N LEU A 461 -11.80 2.43 19.56
CA LEU A 461 -12.00 3.88 19.54
C LEU A 461 -13.45 4.25 19.22
N ALA A 462 -14.07 3.59 18.23
CA ALA A 462 -15.47 3.82 17.89
C ALA A 462 -16.39 3.58 19.10
N HIS A 463 -16.19 2.51 19.85
CA HIS A 463 -16.98 2.21 21.05
C HIS A 463 -16.76 3.23 22.17
N MET A 464 -15.53 3.74 22.34
CA MET A 464 -15.23 4.77 23.34
C MET A 464 -15.89 6.13 23.02
N LEU A 465 -15.97 6.46 21.74
CA LEU A 465 -16.42 7.76 21.23
C LEU A 465 -17.94 7.81 20.95
N ARG A 466 -18.58 6.65 20.86
CA ARG A 466 -20.01 6.52 20.56
C ARG A 466 -20.89 7.33 21.51
N GLY A 467 -21.77 8.14 20.92
CA GLY A 467 -22.72 8.99 21.66
C GLY A 467 -22.08 10.16 22.43
N LYS A 468 -20.81 10.49 22.14
CA LYS A 468 -20.12 11.65 22.69
C LYS A 468 -20.15 12.82 21.70
N ASN A 469 -20.02 14.04 22.22
CA ASN A 469 -19.94 15.25 21.40
C ASN A 469 -18.53 15.44 20.79
N LYS A 470 -18.42 16.38 19.85
CA LYS A 470 -17.19 16.70 19.11
C LYS A 470 -16.00 17.02 20.02
N GLU A 471 -16.21 17.85 21.05
CA GLU A 471 -15.16 18.27 21.99
C GLU A 471 -14.53 17.08 22.74
N VAL A 472 -15.36 16.10 23.13
CA VAL A 472 -14.85 14.87 23.78
C VAL A 472 -14.03 14.04 22.80
N TRP A 473 -14.41 13.98 21.52
CA TRP A 473 -13.62 13.26 20.51
C TRP A 473 -12.25 13.90 20.32
N GLU A 474 -12.20 15.23 20.19
CA GLU A 474 -10.95 15.98 20.08
C GLU A 474 -10.07 15.77 21.31
N SER A 475 -10.64 15.89 22.51
CA SER A 475 -9.92 15.64 23.77
C SER A 475 -9.39 14.22 23.89
N GLN A 476 -10.16 13.20 23.47
CA GLN A 476 -9.67 11.82 23.47
C GLN A 476 -8.53 11.63 22.47
N LEU A 477 -8.62 12.18 21.26
CA LEU A 477 -7.55 12.10 20.27
C LEU A 477 -6.27 12.80 20.76
N ASP A 478 -6.38 13.92 21.47
CA ASP A 478 -5.22 14.59 22.08
C ASP A 478 -4.63 13.77 23.23
N LYS A 479 -5.46 13.04 23.98
CA LYS A 479 -4.99 12.09 25.00
C LYS A 479 -4.24 10.90 24.37
N LEU A 480 -4.70 10.38 23.23
CA LEU A 480 -4.06 9.25 22.52
C LEU A 480 -2.65 9.58 22.04
N LYS A 481 -2.36 10.84 21.71
CA LYS A 481 -0.99 11.27 21.38
C LYS A 481 0.00 11.04 22.53
N ARG A 482 -0.48 10.98 23.77
CA ARG A 482 0.33 10.83 24.98
C ARG A 482 0.28 9.42 25.54
N LEU A 483 -0.91 8.81 25.58
CA LEU A 483 -1.13 7.53 26.24
C LEU A 483 -2.00 6.60 25.38
N PRO A 484 -1.51 5.38 25.06
CA PRO A 484 -2.28 4.42 24.29
C PRO A 484 -3.52 3.93 25.06
N VAL A 485 -4.51 3.44 24.32
CA VAL A 485 -5.65 2.76 24.92
C VAL A 485 -5.20 1.44 25.52
N LYS A 486 -5.36 1.28 26.85
CA LYS A 486 -4.97 0.07 27.59
C LYS A 486 -5.43 -1.24 26.91
N LYS A 487 -6.69 -1.30 26.47
CA LYS A 487 -7.22 -2.50 25.79
C LYS A 487 -6.48 -2.85 24.49
N VAL A 488 -6.07 -1.84 23.71
CA VAL A 488 -5.28 -2.05 22.48
C VAL A 488 -3.87 -2.48 22.86
N HIS A 489 -3.24 -1.73 23.77
CA HIS A 489 -1.90 -2.02 24.29
C HIS A 489 -1.80 -3.46 24.79
N ASP A 490 -2.72 -3.93 25.63
CA ASP A 490 -2.67 -5.28 26.21
C ASP A 490 -2.77 -6.39 25.13
N VAL A 491 -3.55 -6.18 24.07
CA VAL A 491 -3.67 -7.17 22.97
C VAL A 491 -2.41 -7.20 22.10
N VAL A 492 -1.87 -6.04 21.78
CA VAL A 492 -0.68 -5.90 20.93
C VAL A 492 0.58 -6.36 21.67
N LYS A 493 0.66 -6.09 22.98
CA LYS A 493 1.77 -6.48 23.85
C LYS A 493 1.95 -7.99 23.98
N LEU A 494 0.90 -8.80 23.79
CA LEU A 494 1.02 -10.27 23.84
C LEU A 494 2.08 -10.82 22.86
N SER A 495 2.19 -10.24 21.66
CA SER A 495 3.21 -10.66 20.69
C SER A 495 4.62 -10.20 21.08
N TYR A 496 4.73 -9.09 21.84
CA TYR A 496 6.00 -8.64 22.41
C TYR A 496 6.42 -9.50 23.59
N ASP A 497 5.48 -9.90 24.45
CA ASP A 497 5.80 -10.71 25.64
C ASP A 497 6.36 -12.08 25.25
N ASP A 498 5.96 -12.63 24.10
CA ASP A 498 6.45 -13.88 23.50
C ASP A 498 7.88 -13.77 22.92
N LEU A 499 8.48 -12.58 22.83
CA LEU A 499 9.85 -12.37 22.35
C LEU A 499 10.90 -12.71 23.42
N ASP A 500 12.08 -13.15 22.99
CA ASP A 500 13.24 -13.31 23.87
C ASP A 500 13.81 -11.95 24.33
N ARG A 501 14.82 -11.99 25.20
CA ARG A 501 15.41 -10.76 25.77
C ARG A 501 16.08 -9.86 24.72
N LEU A 502 16.76 -10.44 23.72
CA LEU A 502 17.47 -9.69 22.68
C LEU A 502 16.49 -9.17 21.63
N GLU A 503 15.53 -9.98 21.21
CA GLU A 503 14.46 -9.61 20.31
C GLU A 503 13.62 -8.45 20.87
N LYS A 504 13.26 -8.51 22.17
CA LYS A 504 12.60 -7.39 22.87
C LYS A 504 13.41 -6.10 22.78
N LYS A 505 14.73 -6.20 22.94
CA LYS A 505 15.63 -5.06 22.85
C LYS A 505 15.69 -4.49 21.42
N TYR A 506 15.81 -5.34 20.40
CA TYR A 506 15.80 -4.93 19.00
C TYR A 506 14.48 -4.26 18.62
N PHE A 507 13.35 -4.84 19.03
CA PHE A 507 12.02 -4.28 18.85
C PHE A 507 11.93 -2.87 19.44
N LEU A 508 12.40 -2.66 20.68
CA LEU A 508 12.36 -1.36 21.34
C LEU A 508 13.30 -0.34 20.70
N ASP A 509 14.48 -0.75 20.24
CA ASP A 509 15.40 0.13 19.49
C ASP A 509 14.77 0.59 18.17
N ILE A 510 14.08 -0.31 17.45
CA ILE A 510 13.34 0.03 16.23
C ILE A 510 12.18 0.98 16.54
N ALA A 511 11.32 0.63 17.50
CA ALA A 511 10.14 1.41 17.85
C ALA A 511 10.49 2.83 18.32
N CYS A 512 11.51 2.97 19.17
CA CYS A 512 11.80 4.24 19.83
C CYS A 512 12.78 5.13 19.05
N PHE A 513 13.58 4.58 18.14
CA PHE A 513 14.66 5.32 17.48
C PHE A 513 14.66 5.15 15.95
N PHE A 514 14.69 3.92 15.42
CA PHE A 514 14.96 3.72 13.99
C PHE A 514 13.73 3.81 13.06
N ASN A 515 12.51 3.62 13.58
CA ASN A 515 11.31 3.67 12.75
C ASN A 515 11.08 5.10 12.21
N GLY A 516 11.03 5.24 10.88
CA GLY A 516 10.92 6.52 10.17
C GLY A 516 12.23 7.05 9.58
N LEU A 517 13.38 6.44 9.89
CA LEU A 517 14.68 6.79 9.30
C LEU A 517 14.97 6.07 7.97
N SER A 518 14.06 5.21 7.51
CA SER A 518 14.18 4.45 6.25
C SER A 518 15.48 3.66 6.09
N LEU A 519 15.99 3.07 7.19
CA LEU A 519 17.25 2.33 7.18
C LEU A 519 17.10 0.92 6.58
N LYS A 520 18.06 0.56 5.72
CA LYS A 520 18.16 -0.79 5.15
C LYS A 520 18.57 -1.83 6.20
N VAL A 521 18.13 -3.08 6.02
CA VAL A 521 18.41 -4.20 6.95
C VAL A 521 19.90 -4.37 7.25
N ASP A 522 20.79 -4.16 6.27
CA ASP A 522 22.24 -4.30 6.44
C ASP A 522 22.88 -3.25 7.36
N TYR A 523 22.26 -2.08 7.50
CA TYR A 523 22.66 -1.07 8.48
C TYR A 523 22.13 -1.44 9.87
N MET A 524 20.86 -1.85 9.93
CA MET A 524 20.20 -2.30 11.16
C MET A 524 20.94 -3.48 11.82
N LYS A 525 21.42 -4.43 11.01
CA LYS A 525 22.25 -5.56 11.45
C LYS A 525 23.55 -5.14 12.14
N LEU A 526 24.09 -3.95 11.87
CA LEU A 526 25.31 -3.44 12.53
C LEU A 526 24.99 -2.52 13.70
N LEU A 527 23.97 -1.68 13.55
CA LEU A 527 23.55 -0.73 14.58
C LEU A 527 23.04 -1.43 15.84
N LEU A 528 22.30 -2.54 15.68
CA LEU A 528 21.71 -3.27 16.80
C LEU A 528 22.69 -4.20 17.52
N LYS A 529 23.89 -4.45 16.97
CA LYS A 529 24.89 -5.33 17.61
C LYS A 529 25.28 -4.81 18.98
N ASP A 530 25.42 -5.70 19.94
CA ASP A 530 26.08 -5.34 21.20
C ASP A 530 27.60 -5.45 21.11
N CYS A 531 28.11 -6.50 20.47
CA CYS A 531 29.53 -6.74 20.21
C CYS A 531 29.76 -7.18 18.75
N GLU A 532 31.00 -7.16 18.27
CA GLU A 532 31.29 -7.42 16.85
C GLU A 532 30.94 -8.84 16.39
N GLY A 533 31.10 -9.83 17.29
CA GLY A 533 30.74 -11.24 17.05
C GLY A 533 29.24 -11.56 17.16
N ASP A 534 28.40 -10.56 17.42
CA ASP A 534 26.95 -10.75 17.55
C ASP A 534 26.30 -11.00 16.18
N ASN A 535 26.07 -12.27 15.88
CA ASN A 535 25.33 -12.72 14.70
C ASN A 535 23.84 -12.94 14.99
N SER A 536 23.41 -12.77 16.25
CA SER A 536 22.02 -13.00 16.66
C SER A 536 21.06 -11.95 16.12
N VAL A 537 21.54 -10.75 15.80
CA VAL A 537 20.74 -9.65 15.26
C VAL A 537 20.00 -10.05 13.98
N ALA A 538 20.63 -10.83 13.09
CA ALA A 538 20.00 -11.28 11.86
C ALA A 538 18.79 -12.18 12.15
N VAL A 539 18.97 -13.15 13.04
CA VAL A 539 17.89 -14.03 13.52
C VAL A 539 16.80 -13.24 14.23
N GLY A 540 17.18 -12.26 15.06
CA GLY A 540 16.23 -11.39 15.75
C GLY A 540 15.37 -10.55 14.81
N ILE A 541 15.96 -9.95 13.76
CA ILE A 541 15.20 -9.19 12.74
C ILE A 541 14.25 -10.11 11.98
N GLU A 542 14.70 -11.30 11.60
CA GLU A 542 13.86 -12.30 10.92
C GLU A 542 12.69 -12.74 11.82
N ARG A 543 12.95 -13.00 13.10
CA ARG A 543 11.90 -13.32 14.08
C ARG A 543 10.88 -12.21 14.28
N LEU A 544 11.32 -10.95 14.30
CA LEU A 544 10.39 -9.81 14.34
C LEU A 544 9.51 -9.73 13.08
N LYS A 545 10.06 -10.05 11.91
CA LYS A 545 9.31 -10.13 10.65
C LYS A 545 8.29 -11.28 10.69
N ASP A 546 8.72 -12.46 11.11
CA ASP A 546 7.85 -13.65 11.17
C ASP A 546 6.68 -13.48 12.15
N LYS A 547 6.88 -12.73 13.24
CA LYS A 547 5.80 -12.36 14.18
C LYS A 547 4.94 -11.16 13.71
N ALA A 548 5.14 -10.68 12.48
CA ALA A 548 4.48 -9.51 11.91
C ALA A 548 4.61 -8.25 12.80
N LEU A 549 5.76 -8.09 13.46
CA LEU A 549 6.08 -6.93 14.30
C LEU A 549 6.84 -5.84 13.53
N ILE A 550 7.47 -6.21 12.42
CA ILE A 550 8.08 -5.31 11.44
C ILE A 550 7.73 -5.79 10.04
N THR A 551 7.81 -4.90 9.06
CA THR A 551 7.79 -5.24 7.64
C THR A 551 9.10 -4.83 6.99
N ILE A 552 9.48 -5.54 5.94
CA ILE A 552 10.66 -5.22 5.13
C ILE A 552 10.17 -5.00 3.71
N SER A 553 10.39 -3.81 3.17
CA SER A 553 10.00 -3.48 1.79
C SER A 553 10.86 -4.22 0.77
N GLU A 554 10.48 -4.15 -0.51
CA GLU A 554 11.28 -4.67 -1.62
C GLU A 554 12.68 -4.01 -1.67
N ASP A 555 12.78 -2.74 -1.28
CA ASP A 555 14.05 -2.00 -1.15
C ASP A 555 14.89 -2.39 0.08
N ASN A 556 14.49 -3.45 0.79
CA ASN A 556 15.15 -3.96 1.99
C ASN A 556 15.16 -2.95 3.16
N VAL A 557 14.14 -2.08 3.24
CA VAL A 557 13.97 -1.08 4.30
C VAL A 557 13.05 -1.63 5.39
N ILE A 558 13.47 -1.48 6.66
CA ILE A 558 12.67 -1.89 7.81
C ILE A 558 11.65 -0.81 8.15
N SER A 559 10.39 -1.19 8.34
CA SER A 559 9.35 -0.32 8.88
C SER A 559 8.53 -1.02 9.96
N MET A 560 7.94 -0.24 10.86
CA MET A 560 7.07 -0.72 11.93
C MET A 560 5.77 0.07 11.92
N HIS A 561 4.65 -0.65 12.04
CA HIS A 561 3.32 -0.05 12.10
C HIS A 561 3.16 0.85 13.34
N ASP A 562 2.52 2.02 13.20
CA ASP A 562 2.40 3.05 14.24
C ASP A 562 1.89 2.51 15.58
N ILE A 563 0.89 1.63 15.56
CA ILE A 563 0.33 0.98 16.77
C ILE A 563 1.36 0.09 17.50
N LEU A 564 2.24 -0.59 16.77
CA LEU A 564 3.33 -1.37 17.35
C LEU A 564 4.41 -0.44 17.94
N GLN A 565 4.73 0.63 17.21
CA GLN A 565 5.65 1.67 17.69
C GLN A 565 5.14 2.31 18.99
N GLU A 566 3.86 2.67 19.05
CA GLU A 566 3.25 3.27 20.24
C GLU A 566 3.26 2.30 21.43
N MET A 567 2.99 1.01 21.20
CA MET A 567 3.11 -0.03 22.23
C MET A 567 4.56 -0.14 22.73
N GLY A 568 5.56 -0.17 21.85
CA GLY A 568 6.98 -0.19 22.24
C GLY A 568 7.40 1.04 23.06
N ARG A 569 6.94 2.23 22.66
CA ARG A 569 7.14 3.48 23.41
C ARG A 569 6.50 3.43 24.80
N GLU A 570 5.30 2.86 24.91
CA GLU A 570 4.63 2.68 26.20
C GLU A 570 5.35 1.68 27.12
N VAL A 571 5.90 0.60 26.57
CA VAL A 571 6.76 -0.34 27.33
C VAL A 571 7.96 0.40 27.95
N VAL A 572 8.62 1.29 27.20
CA VAL A 572 9.74 2.09 27.74
C VAL A 572 9.27 3.11 28.78
N ARG A 573 8.09 3.73 28.61
CA ARG A 573 7.52 4.60 29.65
C ARG A 573 7.24 3.85 30.95
N GLN A 574 6.89 2.56 30.88
CA GLN A 574 6.66 1.71 32.05
C GLN A 574 7.95 1.35 32.81
N GLU A 575 9.14 1.51 32.22
CA GLU A 575 10.42 1.38 32.94
C GLU A 575 10.52 2.42 34.07
N SER A 576 10.02 3.63 33.83
CA SER A 576 9.83 4.64 34.87
C SER A 576 8.77 5.66 34.47
N SER A 577 7.62 5.62 35.14
CA SER A 577 6.51 6.55 34.87
C SER A 577 6.84 8.00 35.25
N GLU A 578 7.60 8.20 36.32
CA GLU A 578 7.85 9.52 36.91
C GLU A 578 9.19 10.15 36.48
N TYR A 579 10.19 9.33 36.16
CA TYR A 579 11.57 9.81 35.98
C TYR A 579 12.10 9.43 34.58
N PRO A 580 12.01 10.33 33.59
CA PRO A 580 12.51 10.07 32.25
C PRO A 580 13.99 9.66 32.22
N ASN A 581 14.83 10.21 33.10
CA ASN A 581 16.25 9.87 33.14
C ASN A 581 16.57 8.42 33.56
N LYS A 582 15.59 7.64 34.03
CA LYS A 582 15.72 6.21 34.33
C LYS A 582 15.23 5.30 33.19
N ARG A 583 14.69 5.88 32.10
CA ARG A 583 14.25 5.14 30.92
C ARG A 583 15.42 4.86 29.99
N SER A 584 15.30 3.77 29.25
CA SER A 584 16.32 3.32 28.32
C SER A 584 16.35 4.06 26.99
N ARG A 585 15.20 4.54 26.49
CA ARG A 585 15.09 5.36 25.28
C ARG A 585 14.31 6.63 25.55
N LEU A 586 14.76 7.74 24.97
CA LEU A 586 14.09 9.04 25.07
C LEU A 586 13.81 9.59 23.67
N TRP A 587 12.58 10.05 23.46
CA TRP A 587 12.12 10.66 22.20
C TRP A 587 11.19 11.86 22.41
N ASP A 588 10.72 12.11 23.64
CA ASP A 588 9.89 13.27 23.95
C ASP A 588 10.77 14.50 24.22
N HIS A 589 10.56 15.56 23.44
CA HIS A 589 11.41 16.75 23.46
C HIS A 589 11.43 17.47 24.81
N ASP A 590 10.29 17.55 25.52
CA ASP A 590 10.21 18.21 26.82
C ASP A 590 10.97 17.38 27.87
N GLU A 591 10.76 16.07 27.87
CA GLU A 591 11.48 15.15 28.77
C GLU A 591 13.00 15.17 28.52
N ILE A 592 13.43 15.14 27.25
CA ILE A 592 14.85 15.19 26.90
C ILE A 592 15.46 16.52 27.34
N CYS A 593 14.79 17.64 27.10
CA CYS A 593 15.26 18.95 27.55
C CYS A 593 15.49 18.98 29.06
N ASP A 594 14.56 18.43 29.84
CA ASP A 594 14.68 18.36 31.30
C ASP A 594 15.84 17.47 31.77
N VAL A 595 16.11 16.37 31.05
CA VAL A 595 17.22 15.46 31.34
C VAL A 595 18.57 16.12 31.00
N LEU A 596 18.68 16.73 29.83
CA LEU A 596 19.93 17.31 29.32
C LEU A 596 20.29 18.63 30.01
N LYS A 597 19.34 19.54 30.21
CA LYS A 597 19.59 20.86 30.82
C LYS A 597 20.09 20.80 32.26
N ASN A 598 19.74 19.73 32.97
CA ASN A 598 20.05 19.54 34.39
C ASN A 598 21.07 18.42 34.64
N ASP A 599 21.76 17.93 33.60
CA ASP A 599 22.75 16.84 33.68
C ASP A 599 22.26 15.61 34.46
N LYS A 600 20.98 15.28 34.29
CA LYS A 600 20.28 14.17 34.97
C LYS A 600 20.47 12.84 34.26
N GLY A 601 21.13 12.83 33.10
CA GLY A 601 21.42 11.63 32.33
C GLY A 601 22.06 10.53 33.18
N THR A 602 21.64 9.29 32.96
CA THR A 602 22.15 8.12 33.65
C THR A 602 22.61 7.06 32.65
N ASP A 603 23.27 6.03 33.16
CA ASP A 603 23.67 4.84 32.40
C ASP A 603 22.49 4.01 31.92
N ALA A 604 21.26 4.28 32.38
CA ALA A 604 20.07 3.64 31.80
C ALA A 604 19.85 4.06 30.33
N ILE A 605 20.21 5.30 29.98
CA ILE A 605 19.90 5.88 28.67
C ILE A 605 20.79 5.26 27.59
N ARG A 606 20.13 4.61 26.64
CA ARG A 606 20.72 3.95 25.46
C ARG A 606 20.52 4.77 24.18
N SER A 607 19.42 5.49 24.05
CA SER A 607 19.17 6.33 22.89
C SER A 607 18.42 7.62 23.20
N ILE A 608 18.71 8.65 22.41
CA ILE A 608 18.08 9.97 22.48
C ILE A 608 17.77 10.45 21.07
N CYS A 609 16.50 10.73 20.79
CA CYS A 609 16.05 11.33 19.53
C CYS A 609 15.36 12.67 19.83
N LEU A 610 15.91 13.77 19.34
CA LEU A 610 15.54 15.14 19.71
C LEU A 610 15.32 16.00 18.47
N ASN A 611 14.11 16.54 18.34
CA ASN A 611 13.81 17.57 17.35
C ASN A 611 14.25 18.95 17.86
N LEU A 612 15.35 19.48 17.34
CA LEU A 612 15.89 20.79 17.69
C LEU A 612 14.93 21.94 17.37
N SER A 613 14.05 21.80 16.37
CA SER A 613 13.06 22.83 16.03
C SER A 613 11.97 23.01 17.09
N ALA A 614 11.76 22.00 17.96
CA ALA A 614 10.77 22.07 19.02
C ALA A 614 11.28 22.82 20.27
N ILE A 615 12.58 23.16 20.32
CA ILE A 615 13.25 23.66 21.52
C ILE A 615 13.62 25.12 21.35
N ARG A 616 13.52 25.90 22.44
CA ARG A 616 13.96 27.29 22.50
C ARG A 616 14.96 27.47 23.64
N LYS A 617 16.15 28.02 23.35
CA LYS A 617 17.17 28.42 24.35
C LYS A 617 17.65 27.31 25.29
N LEU A 618 17.98 26.14 24.75
CA LEU A 618 18.67 25.09 25.51
C LEU A 618 20.17 25.38 25.55
N LYS A 619 20.80 25.23 26.72
CA LYS A 619 22.25 25.30 26.91
C LYS A 619 22.69 24.05 27.64
N LEU A 620 23.62 23.33 27.06
CA LEU A 620 24.13 22.07 27.57
C LEU A 620 25.46 22.28 28.30
N SER A 621 25.67 21.51 29.36
CA SER A 621 26.97 21.45 30.02
C SER A 621 27.96 20.64 29.16
N PRO A 622 29.28 20.84 29.32
CA PRO A 622 30.28 19.99 28.67
C PRO A 622 30.18 18.51 29.06
N ASP A 623 29.67 18.22 30.26
CA ASP A 623 29.61 16.88 30.84
C ASP A 623 28.26 16.18 30.61
N VAL A 624 27.37 16.75 29.78
CA VAL A 624 25.97 16.32 29.64
C VAL A 624 25.81 14.82 29.32
N PHE A 625 26.72 14.24 28.53
CA PHE A 625 26.71 12.82 28.16
C PHE A 625 27.64 11.94 29.02
N ALA A 626 28.44 12.53 29.93
CA ALA A 626 29.49 11.81 30.64
C ALA A 626 28.97 10.66 31.52
N LYS A 627 27.75 10.80 32.07
CA LYS A 627 27.09 9.77 32.90
C LYS A 627 26.31 8.73 32.08
N MET A 628 26.11 8.94 30.78
CA MET A 628 25.30 8.08 29.92
C MET A 628 26.15 7.00 29.24
N THR A 629 26.83 6.18 30.03
CA THR A 629 27.86 5.25 29.52
C THR A 629 27.34 4.19 28.55
N ASN A 630 26.04 3.93 28.52
CA ASN A 630 25.39 2.97 27.61
C ASN A 630 24.76 3.62 26.37
N LEU A 631 24.97 4.92 26.14
CA LEU A 631 24.44 5.64 24.98
C LEU A 631 25.05 5.07 23.70
N LYS A 632 24.18 4.54 22.82
CA LYS A 632 24.56 3.98 21.51
C LYS A 632 24.05 4.82 20.34
N PHE A 633 22.91 5.48 20.50
CA PHE A 633 22.26 6.19 19.40
C PHE A 633 21.87 7.61 19.82
N LEU A 634 22.37 8.60 19.08
CA LEU A 634 22.09 10.01 19.30
C LEU A 634 21.62 10.63 17.99
N ASP A 635 20.41 11.18 17.98
CA ASP A 635 19.78 11.80 16.81
C ASP A 635 19.20 13.16 17.18
N PHE A 636 19.90 14.22 16.81
CA PHE A 636 19.46 15.61 16.94
C PHE A 636 19.16 16.16 15.54
N TYR A 637 17.87 16.18 15.19
CA TYR A 637 17.38 16.55 13.87
C TYR A 637 16.48 17.79 13.93
N GLY A 638 16.11 18.33 12.77
CA GLY A 638 15.19 19.48 12.67
C GLY A 638 15.73 20.58 11.76
N GLY A 639 14.91 21.60 11.53
CA GLY A 639 15.28 22.78 10.74
C GLY A 639 16.08 23.82 11.53
N TYR A 640 16.81 24.66 10.79
CA TYR A 640 17.67 25.72 11.31
C TYR A 640 16.91 26.69 12.22
N ASN A 641 17.32 26.75 13.49
CA ASN A 641 16.91 27.77 14.43
C ASN A 641 18.17 28.48 14.94
N HIS A 642 18.24 29.81 14.82
CA HIS A 642 19.41 30.61 15.25
C HIS A 642 19.80 30.35 16.72
N ASP A 643 18.85 29.91 17.55
CA ASP A 643 19.09 29.54 18.95
C ASP A 643 19.99 28.29 19.14
N CYS A 644 20.23 27.48 18.09
CA CYS A 644 21.02 26.24 18.19
C CYS A 644 22.54 26.48 18.27
N LEU A 645 23.02 27.65 17.83
CA LEU A 645 24.45 28.00 17.83
C LEU A 645 25.01 28.15 19.27
N ASP A 646 24.15 28.52 20.22
CA ASP A 646 24.51 28.73 21.63
C ASP A 646 24.35 27.46 22.50
N LEU A 647 24.12 26.29 21.89
CA LEU A 647 23.79 25.05 22.61
C LEU A 647 24.95 24.52 23.48
N LEU A 648 26.21 24.69 23.04
CA LEU A 648 27.41 24.19 23.72
C LEU A 648 28.46 25.31 23.96
N PRO A 649 28.15 26.32 24.77
CA PRO A 649 29.01 27.51 24.93
C PRO A 649 30.35 27.22 25.62
N GLN A 650 30.48 26.07 26.29
CA GLN A 650 31.68 25.64 27.02
C GLN A 650 32.36 24.43 26.35
N GLY A 651 31.95 24.06 25.13
CA GLY A 651 32.41 22.86 24.46
C GLY A 651 31.77 21.58 25.00
N LEU A 652 32.34 20.42 24.63
CA LEU A 652 31.79 19.09 24.93
C LEU A 652 32.91 18.13 25.33
N GLN A 653 32.68 17.34 26.38
CA GLN A 653 33.52 16.19 26.71
C GLN A 653 33.31 15.04 25.72
N PRO A 654 34.22 14.05 25.65
CA PRO A 654 34.06 12.91 24.75
C PRO A 654 32.75 12.16 24.96
N PHE A 655 32.14 11.75 23.85
CA PHE A 655 31.02 10.82 23.86
C PHE A 655 31.44 9.46 24.46
N PRO A 656 30.49 8.67 24.97
CA PRO A 656 30.71 7.26 25.32
C PRO A 656 31.29 6.47 24.14
N THR A 657 32.19 5.53 24.42
CA THR A 657 32.91 4.74 23.40
C THR A 657 32.02 3.77 22.63
N ASP A 658 30.81 3.52 23.12
CA ASP A 658 29.85 2.57 22.57
C ASP A 658 28.88 3.18 21.56
N LEU A 659 29.11 4.44 21.15
CA LEU A 659 28.29 5.15 20.19
C LEU A 659 28.37 4.51 18.80
N ARG A 660 27.21 4.21 18.21
CA ARG A 660 27.05 3.54 16.91
C ARG A 660 26.36 4.41 15.87
N TYR A 661 25.51 5.33 16.31
CA TYR A 661 24.79 6.27 15.45
C TYR A 661 24.91 7.67 16.05
N LEU A 662 25.45 8.61 15.27
CA LEU A 662 25.54 10.01 15.64
C LEU A 662 25.00 10.86 14.50
N HIS A 663 23.80 11.41 14.67
CA HIS A 663 23.23 12.45 13.82
C HIS A 663 23.04 13.71 14.65
N TRP A 664 23.60 14.83 14.20
CA TRP A 664 23.48 16.11 14.88
C TRP A 664 23.52 17.26 13.86
N VAL A 665 22.35 17.63 13.36
CA VAL A 665 22.18 18.77 12.45
C VAL A 665 22.55 20.06 13.17
N HIS A 666 23.26 20.97 12.50
CA HIS A 666 23.73 22.22 13.08
C HIS A 666 24.65 22.02 14.28
N TYR A 667 25.53 21.02 14.21
CA TYR A 667 26.52 20.79 15.26
C TYR A 667 27.35 22.06 15.50
N PRO A 668 27.38 22.59 16.75
CA PRO A 668 27.82 23.96 17.02
C PRO A 668 29.32 24.11 17.28
N LEU A 669 30.10 23.01 17.29
CA LEU A 669 31.54 23.06 17.59
C LEU A 669 32.38 22.89 16.32
N GLU A 670 33.55 23.51 16.33
CA GLU A 670 34.53 23.48 15.22
C GLU A 670 35.14 22.08 14.98
N SER A 671 35.06 21.19 15.96
CA SER A 671 35.53 19.81 15.86
C SER A 671 34.85 18.90 16.90
N LEU A 672 34.85 17.58 16.66
CA LEU A 672 34.46 16.62 17.68
C LEU A 672 35.49 16.61 18.84
N PRO A 673 35.09 16.17 20.05
CA PRO A 673 35.95 16.19 21.22
C PRO A 673 37.32 15.52 21.00
N LYS A 674 38.40 16.08 21.56
CA LYS A 674 39.79 15.62 21.31
C LYS A 674 40.04 14.13 21.59
N LYS A 675 39.31 13.51 22.51
CA LYS A 675 39.41 12.07 22.85
C LYS A 675 38.23 11.25 22.31
N PHE A 676 37.61 11.71 21.23
CA PHE A 676 36.55 10.97 20.54
C PHE A 676 37.08 9.64 20.00
N SER A 677 36.27 8.59 20.11
CA SER A 677 36.52 7.27 19.52
C SER A 677 35.40 6.93 18.54
N ALA A 678 35.78 6.56 17.32
CA ALA A 678 34.86 6.15 16.26
C ALA A 678 34.79 4.62 16.05
N GLU A 679 35.42 3.83 16.92
CA GLU A 679 35.62 2.38 16.76
C GLU A 679 34.33 1.61 16.46
N LYS A 680 33.25 1.93 17.18
CA LYS A 680 31.93 1.28 17.04
C LYS A 680 30.94 2.07 16.18
N LEU A 681 31.35 3.24 15.67
CA LEU A 681 30.49 4.14 14.93
C LEU A 681 30.17 3.55 13.55
N VAL A 682 28.88 3.52 13.19
CA VAL A 682 28.39 2.99 11.91
C VAL A 682 27.93 4.13 11.00
N ILE A 683 27.19 5.09 11.56
CA ILE A 683 26.68 6.27 10.84
C ILE A 683 27.09 7.53 11.59
N LEU A 684 27.66 8.48 10.84
CA LEU A 684 27.98 9.83 11.30
C LEU A 684 27.34 10.85 10.35
N ASP A 685 26.46 11.68 10.88
CA ASP A 685 25.86 12.80 10.16
C ASP A 685 25.96 14.08 10.98
N LEU A 686 26.77 15.03 10.51
CA LEU A 686 26.91 16.37 11.08
C LEU A 686 26.55 17.43 10.03
N SER A 687 25.45 17.22 9.32
CA SER A 687 24.99 18.16 8.30
C SER A 687 24.75 19.57 8.87
N TYR A 688 25.05 20.58 8.05
CA TYR A 688 24.94 22.00 8.36
C TYR A 688 25.74 22.43 9.60
N SER A 689 26.87 21.78 9.88
CA SER A 689 27.68 22.05 11.06
C SER A 689 28.67 23.20 10.88
N LEU A 690 29.23 23.66 12.01
CA LEU A 690 30.36 24.60 12.07
C LEU A 690 31.72 23.88 12.08
N VAL A 691 31.76 22.59 11.74
CA VAL A 691 32.97 21.78 11.85
C VAL A 691 33.99 22.26 10.81
N GLU A 692 35.14 22.75 11.28
CA GLU A 692 36.28 23.06 10.43
C GLU A 692 37.13 21.82 10.15
N LYS A 693 37.23 20.94 11.15
CA LYS A 693 37.96 19.68 11.12
C LYS A 693 37.25 18.64 11.98
N LEU A 694 36.95 17.47 11.41
CA LEU A 694 36.14 16.45 12.09
C LEU A 694 36.75 15.96 13.41
N TRP A 695 38.00 15.49 13.38
CA TRP A 695 38.76 15.07 14.56
C TRP A 695 40.27 15.09 14.28
N CYS A 696 41.07 14.99 15.35
CA CYS A 696 42.53 14.91 15.26
C CYS A 696 43.03 13.47 15.39
N GLY A 697 44.05 13.10 14.60
CA GLY A 697 44.67 11.79 14.62
C GLY A 697 43.94 10.72 13.78
N VAL A 698 44.53 9.53 13.73
CA VAL A 698 43.97 8.37 13.01
C VAL A 698 42.99 7.64 13.94
N GLN A 699 41.75 7.50 13.51
CA GLN A 699 40.70 6.79 14.22
C GLN A 699 40.59 5.34 13.74
N ASP A 700 40.10 4.45 14.59
CA ASP A 700 39.59 3.16 14.12
C ASP A 700 38.18 3.37 13.57
N LEU A 701 37.97 3.00 12.31
CA LEU A 701 36.76 3.28 11.54
C LEU A 701 36.21 2.00 10.91
N ILE A 702 36.57 0.82 11.44
CA ILE A 702 36.23 -0.47 10.85
C ILE A 702 34.71 -0.67 10.69
N ASN A 703 33.90 -0.12 11.59
CA ASN A 703 32.45 -0.26 11.57
C ASN A 703 31.73 0.84 10.77
N LEU A 704 32.43 1.90 10.37
CA LEU A 704 31.86 3.08 9.73
C LEU A 704 31.41 2.75 8.31
N LYS A 705 30.13 3.01 8.03
CA LYS A 705 29.50 2.80 6.71
C LYS A 705 29.10 4.10 6.03
N GLU A 706 28.77 5.13 6.80
CA GLU A 706 28.20 6.36 6.26
C GLU A 706 28.73 7.58 7.00
N VAL A 707 29.15 8.57 6.21
CA VAL A 707 29.59 9.89 6.70
C VAL A 707 28.90 10.96 5.86
N THR A 708 28.13 11.80 6.54
CA THR A 708 27.45 12.95 5.95
C THR A 708 27.91 14.22 6.67
N LEU A 709 28.54 15.13 5.93
CA LEU A 709 28.98 16.45 6.39
C LEU A 709 28.38 17.57 5.54
N SER A 710 27.27 17.27 4.85
CA SER A 710 26.64 18.16 3.89
C SER A 710 26.38 19.55 4.47
N PHE A 711 26.58 20.61 3.70
CA PHE A 711 26.39 22.00 4.11
C PHE A 711 27.26 22.47 5.29
N SER A 712 28.37 21.79 5.59
CA SER A 712 29.36 22.27 6.57
C SER A 712 30.28 23.30 5.90
N GLU A 713 29.85 24.56 5.86
CA GLU A 713 30.49 25.61 5.05
C GLU A 713 31.94 25.90 5.47
N ASP A 714 32.25 25.74 6.75
CA ASP A 714 33.57 26.01 7.35
C ASP A 714 34.55 24.83 7.28
N LEU A 715 34.13 23.67 6.73
CA LEU A 715 34.95 22.46 6.65
C LEU A 715 36.16 22.68 5.73
N LYS A 716 37.38 22.65 6.30
CA LYS A 716 38.64 22.93 5.60
C LYS A 716 39.33 21.66 5.11
N GLU A 717 39.27 20.59 5.90
CA GLU A 717 39.96 19.33 5.59
C GLU A 717 39.19 18.10 6.10
N LEU A 718 39.35 16.98 5.38
CA LEU A 718 38.84 15.67 5.79
C LEU A 718 39.91 14.88 6.56
N PRO A 719 39.51 14.06 7.55
CA PRO A 719 40.45 13.19 8.27
C PRO A 719 40.93 12.01 7.41
N ASP A 720 41.92 11.28 7.93
CA ASP A 720 42.37 10.03 7.33
C ASP A 720 41.30 8.92 7.48
N PHE A 721 40.77 8.47 6.35
CA PHE A 721 39.81 7.37 6.22
C PHE A 721 40.47 6.02 5.93
N SER A 722 41.80 5.89 6.08
CA SER A 722 42.53 4.67 5.72
C SER A 722 42.06 3.39 6.42
N LYS A 723 41.48 3.52 7.62
CA LYS A 723 40.90 2.40 8.38
C LYS A 723 39.40 2.19 8.16
N ALA A 724 38.74 3.03 7.37
CA ALA A 724 37.29 3.00 7.15
C ALA A 724 36.88 1.95 6.10
N ILE A 725 37.39 0.72 6.21
CA ILE A 725 37.28 -0.31 5.16
C ILE A 725 35.84 -0.65 4.75
N ASN A 726 34.85 -0.37 5.60
CA ASN A 726 33.44 -0.65 5.35
C ASN A 726 32.63 0.59 4.91
N LEU A 727 33.29 1.73 4.67
CA LEU A 727 32.65 2.97 4.26
C LEU A 727 32.00 2.79 2.88
N LYS A 728 30.69 3.06 2.80
CA LYS A 728 29.86 2.93 1.60
C LYS A 728 29.40 4.27 1.06
N VAL A 729 29.06 5.21 1.94
CA VAL A 729 28.47 6.49 1.56
C VAL A 729 29.30 7.62 2.16
N LEU A 730 29.72 8.55 1.31
CA LEU A 730 30.39 9.79 1.71
C LEU A 730 29.71 10.99 1.04
N ASN A 731 28.95 11.76 1.82
CA ASN A 731 28.24 12.94 1.34
C ASN A 731 28.80 14.21 1.99
N ILE A 732 29.45 15.05 1.19
CA ILE A 732 30.12 16.28 1.63
C ILE A 732 29.66 17.46 0.77
N GLN A 733 28.45 17.43 0.22
CA GLN A 733 27.96 18.51 -0.64
C GLN A 733 27.98 19.87 0.06
N ARG A 734 28.22 20.95 -0.69
CA ARG A 734 28.20 22.37 -0.25
C ARG A 734 29.15 22.68 0.91
N CYS A 735 30.31 22.03 0.95
CA CYS A 735 31.41 22.40 1.84
C CYS A 735 32.34 23.38 1.11
N TYR A 736 32.03 24.67 1.18
CA TYR A 736 32.67 25.71 0.34
C TYR A 736 34.14 25.98 0.66
N MET A 737 34.63 25.59 1.83
CA MET A 737 36.05 25.73 2.20
C MET A 737 36.89 24.47 1.89
N LEU A 738 36.26 23.37 1.44
CA LEU A 738 36.93 22.10 1.18
C LEU A 738 37.55 22.08 -0.23
N THR A 739 38.84 22.40 -0.32
CA THR A 739 39.57 22.52 -1.59
C THR A 739 40.15 21.22 -2.13
N SER A 740 40.28 20.19 -1.28
CA SER A 740 40.80 18.89 -1.68
C SER A 740 40.18 17.76 -0.87
N VAL A 741 40.12 16.59 -1.47
CA VAL A 741 39.67 15.36 -0.81
C VAL A 741 40.89 14.60 -0.30
N HIS A 742 40.83 14.09 0.93
CA HIS A 742 41.97 13.38 1.52
C HIS A 742 42.33 12.13 0.68
N PRO A 743 43.61 11.91 0.31
CA PRO A 743 44.00 10.84 -0.60
C PRO A 743 43.59 9.44 -0.14
N SER A 744 43.49 9.21 1.18
CA SER A 744 43.07 7.92 1.74
C SER A 744 41.74 7.42 1.17
N ILE A 745 40.80 8.33 0.85
CA ILE A 745 39.49 7.99 0.25
C ILE A 745 39.66 7.24 -1.07
N PHE A 746 40.76 7.51 -1.78
CA PHE A 746 41.04 6.94 -3.09
C PHE A 746 42.25 6.01 -3.17
N SER A 747 43.04 5.86 -2.10
CA SER A 747 44.40 5.28 -2.18
C SER A 747 44.53 3.84 -1.65
N LEU A 748 43.42 3.12 -1.43
CA LEU A 748 43.47 1.78 -0.82
C LEU A 748 42.75 0.72 -1.65
N ASP A 749 43.45 -0.37 -1.95
CA ASP A 749 42.90 -1.67 -2.40
C ASP A 749 41.84 -2.25 -1.42
N LYS A 750 41.67 -1.63 -0.23
CA LYS A 750 40.72 -2.02 0.82
C LYS A 750 39.48 -1.13 0.92
N LEU A 751 39.47 0.05 0.27
CA LEU A 751 38.34 0.99 0.23
C LEU A 751 37.54 0.88 -1.08
N GLU A 752 37.59 -0.28 -1.73
CA GLU A 752 36.72 -0.65 -2.86
C GLU A 752 35.23 -0.70 -2.49
N ASN A 753 34.81 -0.23 -1.31
CA ASN A 753 33.45 -0.38 -0.79
C ASN A 753 32.59 0.88 -0.91
N ILE A 754 33.15 2.03 -1.29
CA ILE A 754 32.35 3.25 -1.52
C ILE A 754 31.42 3.00 -2.71
N VAL A 755 30.12 3.14 -2.46
CA VAL A 755 29.02 3.01 -3.43
C VAL A 755 28.55 4.38 -3.89
N GLU A 756 28.56 5.37 -2.99
CA GLU A 756 28.10 6.73 -3.27
C GLU A 756 29.09 7.78 -2.76
N LEU A 757 29.46 8.70 -3.64
CA LEU A 757 30.30 9.85 -3.35
C LEU A 757 29.67 11.14 -3.89
N ASP A 758 29.28 12.03 -2.99
CA ASP A 758 28.74 13.35 -3.33
C ASP A 758 29.68 14.46 -2.82
N LEU A 759 30.26 15.19 -3.77
CA LEU A 759 31.17 16.31 -3.56
C LEU A 759 30.62 17.62 -4.16
N SER A 760 29.31 17.66 -4.44
CA SER A 760 28.67 18.78 -5.13
C SER A 760 28.98 20.12 -4.47
N ARG A 761 29.26 21.15 -5.26
CA ARG A 761 29.47 22.54 -4.81
C ARG A 761 30.61 22.69 -3.78
N CYS A 762 31.60 21.80 -3.84
CA CYS A 762 32.89 22.00 -3.19
C CYS A 762 33.90 22.56 -4.20
N PRO A 763 34.81 23.47 -3.84
CA PRO A 763 35.82 24.03 -4.74
C PRO A 763 36.97 23.03 -5.01
N ILE A 764 36.62 21.83 -5.44
CA ILE A 764 37.56 20.75 -5.77
C ILE A 764 37.97 20.89 -7.23
N ASN A 765 39.28 20.98 -7.48
CA ASN A 765 39.81 21.27 -8.82
C ASN A 765 40.29 20.02 -9.57
N ALA A 766 40.58 18.93 -8.86
CA ALA A 766 41.06 17.68 -9.43
C ALA A 766 40.72 16.47 -8.55
N LEU A 767 40.49 15.33 -9.19
CA LEU A 767 40.47 14.01 -8.54
C LEU A 767 41.84 13.34 -8.71
N PRO A 768 42.33 12.58 -7.70
CA PRO A 768 43.61 11.88 -7.81
C PRO A 768 43.55 10.75 -8.85
N SER A 769 44.69 10.36 -9.41
CA SER A 769 44.76 9.27 -10.40
C SER A 769 44.35 7.90 -9.85
N SER A 770 44.45 7.70 -8.53
CA SER A 770 43.98 6.48 -7.84
C SER A 770 42.44 6.37 -7.76
N PHE A 771 41.72 7.37 -8.27
CA PHE A 771 40.26 7.36 -8.45
C PHE A 771 39.75 6.27 -9.42
N GLY A 772 40.62 5.58 -10.16
CA GLY A 772 40.24 4.42 -10.97
C GLY A 772 39.97 3.15 -10.18
N CYS A 773 40.37 3.09 -8.91
CA CYS A 773 40.39 1.85 -8.13
C CYS A 773 39.04 1.52 -7.44
N GLN A 774 38.04 2.39 -7.53
CA GLN A 774 36.76 2.28 -6.80
C GLN A 774 35.77 1.37 -7.53
N SER A 775 36.06 0.07 -7.58
CA SER A 775 35.29 -0.92 -8.35
C SER A 775 33.80 -1.05 -7.97
N LYS A 776 33.38 -0.58 -6.78
CA LYS A 776 31.97 -0.60 -6.32
C LYS A 776 31.24 0.73 -6.36
N LEU A 777 31.87 1.80 -6.83
CA LEU A 777 31.21 3.10 -6.93
C LEU A 777 30.07 3.01 -7.95
N GLU A 778 28.84 3.31 -7.52
CA GLU A 778 27.63 3.30 -8.35
C GLU A 778 27.17 4.73 -8.67
N THR A 779 27.35 5.67 -7.75
CA THR A 779 26.95 7.07 -7.90
C THR A 779 28.10 8.03 -7.57
N LEU A 780 28.42 8.90 -8.52
CA LEU A 780 29.37 10.01 -8.36
C LEU A 780 28.68 11.34 -8.69
N VAL A 781 28.68 12.27 -7.74
CA VAL A 781 28.11 13.61 -7.91
C VAL A 781 29.20 14.66 -7.65
N LEU A 782 29.56 15.40 -8.68
CA LEU A 782 30.56 16.48 -8.70
C LEU A 782 29.93 17.82 -9.09
N ARG A 783 28.60 17.93 -9.03
CA ARG A 783 27.86 19.08 -9.54
C ARG A 783 28.37 20.39 -8.95
N GLY A 784 28.71 21.38 -9.77
CA GLY A 784 29.14 22.70 -9.31
C GLY A 784 30.52 22.72 -8.65
N THR A 785 31.36 21.72 -8.93
CA THR A 785 32.78 21.73 -8.54
C THR A 785 33.63 22.52 -9.54
N GLN A 786 34.86 22.83 -9.18
CA GLN A 786 35.83 23.55 -10.03
C GLN A 786 36.74 22.59 -10.82
N ILE A 787 36.26 21.38 -11.09
CA ILE A 787 37.08 20.33 -11.67
C ILE A 787 37.46 20.65 -13.12
N GLU A 788 38.76 20.68 -13.42
CA GLU A 788 39.26 20.99 -14.76
C GLU A 788 39.27 19.77 -15.70
N SER A 789 39.51 18.59 -15.13
CA SER A 789 39.56 17.33 -15.87
C SER A 789 39.16 16.13 -15.01
N ILE A 790 38.49 15.17 -15.64
CA ILE A 790 38.17 13.87 -15.05
C ILE A 790 39.29 12.88 -15.42
N PRO A 791 39.88 12.12 -14.47
CA PRO A 791 40.89 11.12 -14.77
C PRO A 791 40.40 10.08 -15.78
N SER A 792 41.25 9.67 -16.73
CA SER A 792 40.90 8.66 -17.73
C SER A 792 40.59 7.28 -17.16
N SER A 793 40.93 7.06 -15.89
CA SER A 793 40.62 5.84 -15.16
C SER A 793 39.15 5.74 -14.74
N ILE A 794 38.31 6.76 -14.99
CA ILE A 794 36.86 6.67 -14.75
C ILE A 794 36.20 5.54 -15.55
N LYS A 795 36.75 5.20 -16.72
CA LYS A 795 36.29 4.06 -17.53
C LYS A 795 36.45 2.71 -16.84
N ASP A 796 37.35 2.61 -15.86
CA ASP A 796 37.64 1.39 -15.13
C ASP A 796 36.62 1.16 -13.99
N LEU A 797 35.73 2.14 -13.71
CA LEU A 797 34.65 2.04 -12.73
C LEU A 797 33.47 1.21 -13.26
N THR A 798 33.66 -0.10 -13.31
CA THR A 798 32.71 -1.07 -13.92
C THR A 798 31.31 -1.15 -13.30
N ARG A 799 31.06 -0.49 -12.16
CA ARG A 799 29.74 -0.42 -11.51
C ARG A 799 29.14 0.98 -11.48
N LEU A 800 29.82 1.98 -12.01
CA LEU A 800 29.32 3.35 -12.01
C LEU A 800 28.08 3.43 -12.89
N ARG A 801 26.92 3.74 -12.29
CA ARG A 801 25.63 3.90 -12.96
C ARG A 801 25.26 5.36 -13.15
N LYS A 802 25.67 6.25 -12.24
CA LYS A 802 25.32 7.67 -12.29
C LYS A 802 26.55 8.56 -12.13
N LEU A 803 26.69 9.50 -13.07
CA LEU A 803 27.68 10.57 -13.03
C LEU A 803 26.97 11.92 -13.22
N ASP A 804 27.02 12.78 -12.21
CA ASP A 804 26.55 14.16 -12.31
C ASP A 804 27.72 15.13 -12.21
N ILE A 805 27.97 15.86 -13.29
CA ILE A 805 28.98 16.91 -13.42
C ILE A 805 28.35 18.21 -13.92
N SER A 806 27.07 18.42 -13.59
CA SER A 806 26.35 19.63 -13.94
C SER A 806 26.98 20.84 -13.25
N ASP A 807 26.89 22.04 -13.83
CA ASP A 807 27.44 23.28 -13.28
C ASP A 807 28.98 23.29 -13.07
N CYS A 808 29.74 22.35 -13.67
CA CYS A 808 31.20 22.33 -13.59
C CYS A 808 31.83 23.30 -14.61
N SER A 809 31.99 24.57 -14.23
CA SER A 809 32.35 25.67 -15.14
C SER A 809 33.75 25.59 -15.76
N GLU A 810 34.66 24.81 -15.18
CA GLU A 810 36.07 24.72 -15.62
C GLU A 810 36.37 23.43 -16.40
N LEU A 811 35.40 22.50 -16.50
CA LEU A 811 35.62 21.19 -17.11
C LEU A 811 35.80 21.34 -18.63
N LEU A 812 36.96 20.95 -19.16
CA LEU A 812 37.29 21.14 -20.59
C LEU A 812 36.99 19.92 -21.47
N ALA A 813 37.14 18.71 -20.93
CA ALA A 813 36.96 17.48 -21.68
C ALA A 813 36.48 16.33 -20.79
N LEU A 814 35.71 15.41 -21.38
CA LEU A 814 35.31 14.16 -20.76
C LEU A 814 36.05 12.97 -21.37
N PRO A 815 36.78 12.15 -20.57
CA PRO A 815 37.41 10.93 -21.05
C PRO A 815 36.35 9.89 -21.46
N GLU A 816 36.82 8.75 -21.95
CA GLU A 816 35.95 7.58 -22.15
C GLU A 816 35.28 7.20 -20.82
N LEU A 817 33.96 6.99 -20.85
CA LEU A 817 33.14 6.67 -19.68
C LEU A 817 32.90 5.16 -19.59
N PRO A 818 32.62 4.62 -18.39
CA PRO A 818 32.37 3.19 -18.22
C PRO A 818 31.07 2.76 -18.92
N SER A 819 31.04 1.54 -19.46
CA SER A 819 29.86 1.00 -20.15
C SER A 819 28.67 0.74 -19.21
N SER A 820 28.92 0.64 -17.90
CA SER A 820 27.88 0.49 -16.87
C SER A 820 27.08 1.77 -16.60
N LEU A 821 27.51 2.90 -17.17
CA LEU A 821 26.89 4.20 -16.91
C LEU A 821 25.48 4.24 -17.51
N GLU A 822 24.47 4.45 -16.67
CA GLU A 822 23.06 4.59 -17.06
C GLU A 822 22.68 6.07 -17.17
N THR A 823 23.21 6.92 -16.29
CA THR A 823 22.89 8.35 -16.17
C THR A 823 24.14 9.23 -16.23
N LEU A 824 24.16 10.18 -17.15
CA LEU A 824 25.18 11.25 -17.27
C LEU A 824 24.50 12.61 -17.30
N LEU A 825 24.75 13.46 -16.32
CA LEU A 825 24.22 14.81 -16.25
C LEU A 825 25.37 15.81 -16.38
N VAL A 826 25.29 16.67 -17.39
CA VAL A 826 26.32 17.65 -17.73
C VAL A 826 25.65 18.99 -18.04
N ASP A 827 26.17 20.05 -17.41
CA ASP A 827 25.76 21.43 -17.66
C ASP A 827 27.02 22.31 -17.59
N CYS A 828 27.81 22.29 -18.67
CA CYS A 828 29.17 22.83 -18.68
C CYS A 828 29.44 23.72 -19.91
N VAL A 829 29.47 25.04 -19.72
CA VAL A 829 29.75 26.02 -20.78
C VAL A 829 31.19 25.99 -21.32
N SER A 830 32.09 25.33 -20.61
CA SER A 830 33.51 25.18 -20.94
C SER A 830 33.83 23.92 -21.75
N LEU A 831 32.93 22.94 -21.76
CA LEU A 831 33.19 21.60 -22.29
C LEU A 831 33.41 21.64 -23.81
N LYS A 832 34.58 21.17 -24.26
CA LYS A 832 35.00 21.19 -25.68
C LYS A 832 34.94 19.83 -26.35
N SER A 833 35.21 18.76 -25.63
CA SER A 833 35.26 17.42 -26.21
C SER A 833 34.77 16.33 -25.28
N VAL A 834 34.20 15.29 -25.88
CA VAL A 834 33.78 14.06 -25.19
C VAL A 834 34.27 12.84 -25.97
N PHE A 835 34.67 11.79 -25.25
CA PHE A 835 35.13 10.54 -25.84
C PHE A 835 34.13 9.42 -25.56
N PHE A 836 33.68 8.75 -26.63
CA PHE A 836 32.84 7.55 -26.57
C PHE A 836 33.63 6.35 -27.12
N PRO A 837 33.22 5.10 -26.80
CA PRO A 837 33.85 3.90 -27.35
C PRO A 837 33.92 3.94 -28.87
N SER A 838 35.03 3.42 -29.41
CA SER A 838 35.38 3.66 -30.82
C SER A 838 34.71 2.72 -31.82
N THR A 839 33.94 1.74 -31.32
CA THR A 839 33.21 0.73 -32.09
C THR A 839 31.75 0.68 -31.66
N VAL A 840 30.84 0.48 -32.62
CA VAL A 840 29.41 0.23 -32.37
C VAL A 840 29.22 -0.98 -31.46
N ALA A 841 30.01 -2.04 -31.65
CA ALA A 841 29.89 -3.26 -30.82
C ALA A 841 30.16 -3.03 -29.32
N GLU A 842 30.93 -1.99 -28.97
CA GLU A 842 31.12 -1.57 -27.57
C GLU A 842 29.95 -0.69 -27.09
N GLN A 843 29.42 0.18 -27.96
CA GLN A 843 28.28 1.04 -27.65
C GLN A 843 26.97 0.26 -27.49
N LEU A 844 26.77 -0.84 -28.23
CA LEU A 844 25.66 -1.79 -28.09
C LEU A 844 25.72 -2.63 -26.81
N LYS A 845 26.76 -2.47 -25.97
CA LYS A 845 26.83 -3.10 -24.65
C LYS A 845 26.51 -2.11 -23.53
N GLU A 846 26.33 -0.85 -23.87
CA GLU A 846 25.97 0.19 -22.92
C GLU A 846 24.47 0.10 -22.62
N ASN A 847 24.06 0.65 -21.47
CA ASN A 847 22.65 0.74 -21.11
C ASN A 847 22.34 2.17 -20.63
N LYS A 848 22.71 3.15 -21.45
CA LYS A 848 22.51 4.56 -21.12
C LYS A 848 21.04 4.89 -21.28
N LYS A 849 20.43 5.34 -20.18
CA LYS A 849 19.02 5.72 -20.14
C LYS A 849 18.86 7.22 -20.15
N ARG A 850 19.74 7.94 -19.47
CA ARG A 850 19.59 9.38 -19.24
C ARG A 850 20.88 10.14 -19.45
N ILE A 851 21.00 10.81 -20.59
CA ILE A 851 22.23 11.54 -20.95
C ILE A 851 21.88 12.99 -21.29
N GLU A 852 22.29 13.93 -20.44
CA GLU A 852 21.94 15.33 -20.59
C GLU A 852 23.20 16.19 -20.73
N PHE A 853 23.34 16.89 -21.85
CA PHE A 853 24.36 17.90 -22.12
C PHE A 853 23.69 19.27 -22.27
N TRP A 854 23.38 19.88 -21.13
CA TRP A 854 22.88 21.25 -21.06
C TRP A 854 24.02 22.26 -21.23
N ASN A 855 23.71 23.38 -21.88
CA ASN A 855 24.62 24.51 -22.15
C ASN A 855 26.06 24.17 -22.62
N CYS A 856 26.30 22.97 -23.20
CA CYS A 856 27.61 22.51 -23.67
C CYS A 856 27.95 23.02 -25.10
N PHE A 857 27.76 24.30 -25.38
CA PHE A 857 27.81 24.84 -26.76
C PHE A 857 29.23 24.96 -27.35
N LYS A 858 30.28 24.70 -26.56
CA LYS A 858 31.68 24.67 -27.04
C LYS A 858 32.11 23.29 -27.54
N LEU A 859 31.23 22.28 -27.49
CA LEU A 859 31.51 20.95 -28.01
C LEU A 859 31.91 21.01 -29.48
N ASP A 860 33.01 20.35 -29.83
CA ASP A 860 33.45 20.23 -31.21
C ASP A 860 32.46 19.38 -32.05
N GLU A 861 32.50 19.57 -33.37
CA GLU A 861 31.59 18.88 -34.29
C GLU A 861 31.68 17.35 -34.16
N ARG A 862 32.89 16.83 -33.93
CA ARG A 862 33.12 15.39 -33.74
C ARG A 862 32.41 14.87 -32.49
N SER A 863 32.40 15.65 -31.43
CA SER A 863 31.73 15.35 -30.16
C SER A 863 30.22 15.32 -30.34
N LEU A 864 29.63 16.30 -31.03
CA LEU A 864 28.20 16.33 -31.33
C LEU A 864 27.77 15.13 -32.20
N ILE A 865 28.58 14.75 -33.20
CA ILE A 865 28.33 13.55 -34.02
C ILE A 865 28.36 12.28 -33.15
N ASN A 866 29.35 12.15 -32.26
CA ASN A 866 29.45 10.99 -31.38
C ASN A 866 28.28 10.91 -30.39
N ILE A 867 27.85 12.04 -29.81
CA ILE A 867 26.68 12.11 -28.93
C ILE A 867 25.44 11.65 -29.70
N GLY A 868 25.23 12.17 -30.92
CA GLY A 868 24.09 11.80 -31.76
C GLY A 868 24.06 10.31 -32.13
N LEU A 869 25.21 9.71 -32.45
CA LEU A 869 25.31 8.27 -32.73
C LEU A 869 25.04 7.43 -31.47
N ASN A 870 25.65 7.80 -30.34
CA ASN A 870 25.46 7.08 -29.08
C ASN A 870 24.00 7.11 -28.62
N LEU A 871 23.37 8.27 -28.75
CA LEU A 871 21.95 8.49 -28.52
C LEU A 871 21.08 7.61 -29.41
N GLN A 872 21.35 7.56 -30.71
CA GLN A 872 20.56 6.75 -31.64
C GLN A 872 20.63 5.27 -31.27
N ILE A 873 21.84 4.75 -30.98
CA ILE A 873 22.05 3.35 -30.58
C ILE A 873 21.27 3.03 -29.30
N ASN A 874 21.49 3.78 -28.22
CA ASN A 874 20.89 3.48 -26.92
C ASN A 874 19.37 3.67 -26.91
N LEU A 875 18.83 4.72 -27.55
CA LEU A 875 17.37 4.91 -27.63
C LEU A 875 16.69 3.80 -28.43
N MET A 876 17.28 3.37 -29.55
CA MET A 876 16.73 2.28 -30.35
C MET A 876 16.79 0.95 -29.58
N GLU A 877 17.89 0.68 -28.88
CA GLU A 877 18.05 -0.51 -28.05
C GLU A 877 17.07 -0.52 -26.87
N PHE A 878 16.94 0.58 -26.14
CA PHE A 878 16.01 0.72 -25.02
C PHE A 878 14.56 0.52 -25.47
N ALA A 879 14.16 1.17 -26.58
CA ALA A 879 12.83 0.98 -27.16
C ALA A 879 12.57 -0.49 -27.57
N TYR A 880 13.58 -1.17 -28.12
CA TYR A 880 13.49 -2.58 -28.49
C TYR A 880 13.34 -3.50 -27.29
N GLN A 881 14.12 -3.30 -26.22
CA GLN A 881 14.02 -4.09 -24.99
C GLN A 881 12.58 -4.05 -24.42
N HIS A 882 11.96 -2.88 -24.36
CA HIS A 882 10.57 -2.75 -23.88
C HIS A 882 9.51 -3.38 -24.80
N LEU A 883 9.77 -3.47 -26.11
CA LEU A 883 8.90 -4.23 -27.02
C LEU A 883 8.94 -5.74 -26.74
N SER A 884 10.04 -6.24 -26.15
CA SER A 884 10.26 -7.66 -25.90
C SER A 884 9.77 -8.17 -24.52
N THR A 885 9.53 -7.30 -23.54
CA THR A 885 9.25 -7.65 -22.13
C THR A 885 7.77 -7.63 -21.72
N LEU A 886 6.83 -7.54 -22.66
CA LEU A 886 5.43 -7.15 -22.44
C LEU A 886 4.49 -8.15 -21.70
N GLU A 887 5.00 -9.14 -20.96
CA GLU A 887 4.14 -10.11 -20.25
C GLU A 887 3.93 -9.86 -18.74
N HIS A 888 4.68 -8.99 -18.06
CA HIS A 888 4.43 -8.71 -16.65
C HIS A 888 4.76 -7.26 -16.29
N ASP A 889 3.73 -6.46 -16.00
CA ASP A 889 3.62 -5.60 -14.81
C ASP A 889 2.58 -4.49 -15.01
N LYS A 890 1.47 -4.59 -14.26
CA LYS A 890 0.55 -3.48 -14.01
C LYS A 890 1.08 -2.73 -12.80
N VAL A 891 1.56 -1.51 -12.98
CA VAL A 891 1.95 -0.64 -11.86
C VAL A 891 0.71 0.08 -11.33
N GLU A 892 0.30 -0.24 -10.10
CA GLU A 892 -0.67 0.51 -9.30
C GLU A 892 0.04 1.61 -8.48
N SER A 893 -0.53 2.81 -8.55
CA SER A 893 -0.52 3.98 -7.65
C SER A 893 0.63 4.24 -6.65
N TYR A 894 1.20 5.45 -6.82
CA TYR A 894 1.73 6.38 -5.78
C TYR A 894 2.82 5.85 -4.83
N VAL A 895 4.05 5.80 -5.34
CA VAL A 895 5.31 5.80 -4.57
C VAL A 895 6.26 6.84 -5.20
N ASP A 896 7.27 7.29 -4.46
CA ASP A 896 8.11 8.48 -4.67
C ASP A 896 8.52 8.74 -6.15
N TYR A 897 8.22 9.95 -6.64
CA TYR A 897 8.08 10.31 -8.06
C TYR A 897 9.39 10.38 -8.87
N LYS A 898 10.54 10.01 -8.28
CA LYS A 898 11.87 10.19 -8.89
C LYS A 898 12.47 8.90 -9.42
N ASP A 899 12.25 7.77 -8.75
CA ASP A 899 12.86 6.49 -9.11
C ASP A 899 12.01 5.68 -10.12
N ILE A 900 10.72 6.01 -10.27
CA ILE A 900 9.78 5.32 -11.19
C ILE A 900 9.93 5.81 -12.66
N LEU A 901 10.38 7.04 -12.90
CA LEU A 901 10.54 7.54 -14.28
C LEU A 901 11.72 6.88 -15.01
N ASP A 902 12.81 6.59 -14.31
CA ASP A 902 14.04 6.08 -14.92
C ASP A 902 13.92 4.60 -15.37
N SER A 903 12.85 3.88 -15.01
CA SER A 903 12.61 2.48 -15.45
C SER A 903 11.82 2.35 -16.76
N TYR A 904 11.10 3.39 -17.18
CA TYR A 904 10.16 3.35 -18.31
C TYR A 904 10.43 4.43 -19.37
N GLN A 905 11.44 5.25 -19.14
CA GLN A 905 11.78 6.39 -19.98
C GLN A 905 13.29 6.41 -20.25
N ALA A 906 13.66 6.76 -21.47
CA ALA A 906 15.04 7.13 -21.82
C ALA A 906 15.05 8.56 -22.36
N VAL A 907 15.97 9.38 -21.87
CA VAL A 907 16.05 10.82 -22.12
C VAL A 907 17.45 11.23 -22.53
N TYR A 908 17.54 11.91 -23.66
CA TYR A 908 18.78 12.47 -24.16
C TYR A 908 18.62 13.95 -24.46
N VAL A 909 19.56 14.76 -24.01
CA VAL A 909 19.61 16.19 -24.31
C VAL A 909 20.99 16.59 -24.77
N TYR A 910 21.07 17.40 -25.82
CA TYR A 910 22.32 18.02 -26.25
C TYR A 910 22.08 19.34 -27.00
N PRO A 911 23.12 20.20 -27.13
CA PRO A 911 22.97 21.48 -27.83
C PRO A 911 22.64 21.27 -29.31
N GLY A 912 21.62 21.97 -29.81
CA GLY A 912 21.23 21.92 -31.22
C GLY A 912 19.84 22.50 -31.49
N SER A 913 19.65 23.02 -32.71
CA SER A 913 18.45 23.78 -33.10
C SER A 913 17.61 23.11 -34.19
N SER A 914 17.90 21.84 -34.51
CA SER A 914 17.22 21.11 -35.59
C SER A 914 16.93 19.68 -35.19
N VAL A 915 15.78 19.17 -35.64
CA VAL A 915 15.38 17.77 -35.46
C VAL A 915 16.37 16.85 -36.20
N PRO A 916 16.90 15.78 -35.57
CA PRO A 916 17.82 14.85 -36.21
C PRO A 916 17.31 14.26 -37.54
N GLU A 917 18.20 14.13 -38.52
CA GLU A 917 17.82 13.68 -39.88
C GLU A 917 17.33 12.23 -39.96
N TRP A 918 17.69 11.39 -39.00
CA TRP A 918 17.29 9.98 -38.99
C TRP A 918 15.85 9.75 -38.51
N LEU A 919 15.19 10.77 -37.95
CA LEU A 919 13.77 10.69 -37.57
C LEU A 919 12.88 10.78 -38.82
N GLU A 920 11.94 9.85 -38.94
CA GLU A 920 11.09 9.71 -40.12
C GLU A 920 10.15 10.91 -40.31
N TYR A 921 9.48 11.36 -39.25
CA TYR A 921 8.55 12.48 -39.30
C TYR A 921 9.08 13.67 -38.50
N LYS A 922 9.12 14.85 -39.12
CA LYS A 922 9.65 16.08 -38.51
C LYS A 922 8.90 17.32 -39.00
N THR A 923 8.74 18.30 -38.11
CA THR A 923 8.08 19.58 -38.41
C THR A 923 8.61 20.70 -37.53
N THR A 924 8.41 21.95 -37.96
CA THR A 924 8.63 23.16 -37.16
C THR A 924 7.34 23.71 -36.54
N LYS A 925 6.19 23.11 -36.87
CA LYS A 925 4.88 23.43 -36.29
C LYS A 925 4.65 22.65 -34.99
N ASN A 926 3.54 22.90 -34.31
CA ASN A 926 3.14 22.16 -33.11
C ASN A 926 2.25 20.94 -33.42
N ASP A 927 1.96 20.69 -34.69
CA ASP A 927 1.24 19.51 -35.16
C ASP A 927 1.86 18.89 -36.44
N MET A 928 1.64 17.59 -36.63
CA MET A 928 1.99 16.86 -37.85
C MET A 928 1.06 15.65 -38.07
N ILE A 929 0.99 15.16 -39.31
CA ILE A 929 0.31 13.91 -39.65
C ILE A 929 1.37 12.82 -39.74
N VAL A 930 1.17 11.73 -39.01
CA VAL A 930 2.05 10.56 -38.96
C VAL A 930 1.33 9.38 -39.58
N ASP A 931 2.00 8.66 -40.49
CA ASP A 931 1.49 7.41 -41.05
C ASP A 931 1.94 6.25 -40.17
N LEU A 932 0.99 5.47 -39.66
CA LEU A 932 1.21 4.33 -38.77
C LEU A 932 0.98 2.98 -39.49
N SER A 933 0.81 3.00 -40.82
CA SER A 933 0.59 1.80 -41.64
C SER A 933 1.88 0.97 -41.77
N PRO A 934 1.90 -0.33 -41.46
CA PRO A 934 3.14 -1.09 -41.48
C PRO A 934 3.54 -1.54 -42.90
N PRO A 935 4.83 -1.46 -43.28
CA PRO A 935 5.42 -2.42 -44.20
C PRO A 935 5.83 -3.67 -43.40
N HIS A 936 4.90 -4.62 -43.27
CA HIS A 936 5.10 -6.03 -42.87
C HIS A 936 5.43 -6.36 -41.38
N LEU A 937 4.42 -6.94 -40.71
CA LEU A 937 4.44 -7.88 -39.55
C LEU A 937 5.17 -7.45 -38.25
N SER A 938 4.56 -6.57 -37.45
CA SER A 938 4.65 -6.54 -35.96
C SER A 938 3.51 -5.68 -35.38
N PRO A 939 2.66 -6.16 -34.45
CA PRO A 939 1.58 -5.35 -33.85
C PRO A 939 2.02 -4.45 -32.68
N LEU A 940 3.31 -4.44 -32.33
CA LEU A 940 3.88 -3.63 -31.26
C LEU A 940 4.83 -2.59 -31.85
N LEU A 941 4.51 -1.31 -31.67
CA LEU A 941 5.31 -0.17 -32.10
C LEU A 941 5.79 0.61 -30.87
N GLY A 942 7.08 0.89 -30.79
CA GLY A 942 7.65 1.90 -29.90
C GLY A 942 7.71 3.25 -30.61
N PHE A 943 7.72 4.37 -29.87
CA PHE A 943 7.84 5.69 -30.48
C PHE A 943 8.94 6.49 -29.80
N VAL A 944 9.87 7.03 -30.61
CA VAL A 944 10.88 7.98 -30.15
C VAL A 944 10.47 9.38 -30.56
N PHE A 945 10.52 10.30 -29.60
CA PHE A 945 10.16 11.70 -29.76
C PHE A 945 11.39 12.59 -29.73
N CYS A 946 11.32 13.68 -30.48
CA CYS A 946 12.28 14.77 -30.45
C CYS A 946 11.55 16.09 -30.24
N PHE A 947 12.06 16.92 -29.34
CA PHE A 947 11.59 18.27 -29.08
C PHE A 947 12.76 19.25 -29.17
N ILE A 948 12.61 20.30 -29.98
CA ILE A 948 13.60 21.39 -30.04
C ILE A 948 13.17 22.45 -29.04
N LEU A 949 13.83 22.43 -27.89
CA LEU A 949 13.58 23.35 -26.79
C LEU A 949 14.26 24.68 -27.11
N ALA A 950 13.50 25.77 -27.09
CA ALA A 950 14.06 27.10 -27.24
C ALA A 950 14.86 27.52 -25.99
N GLU A 951 15.72 28.52 -26.14
CA GLU A 951 16.31 29.24 -25.01
C GLU A 951 15.23 29.68 -24.00
N ASP A 952 15.49 29.44 -22.72
CA ASP A 952 14.56 29.73 -21.64
C ASP A 952 15.32 30.16 -20.38
N SER A 953 14.92 31.32 -19.84
CA SER A 953 15.51 31.92 -18.64
C SER A 953 14.76 31.54 -17.36
N LYS A 954 13.70 30.73 -17.46
CA LYS A 954 12.86 30.37 -16.32
C LYS A 954 13.39 29.14 -15.59
N TYR A 955 13.58 29.29 -14.29
CA TYR A 955 13.87 28.19 -13.37
C TYR A 955 12.65 27.25 -13.27
N CYS A 956 12.81 26.00 -13.67
CA CYS A 956 11.80 24.97 -13.49
C CYS A 956 12.42 23.58 -13.34
N ASP A 957 11.89 22.79 -12.40
CA ASP A 957 12.38 21.45 -12.09
C ASP A 957 11.76 20.36 -13.01
N ILE A 958 10.59 20.62 -13.62
CA ILE A 958 9.82 19.62 -14.40
C ILE A 958 9.28 20.22 -15.70
N MET A 959 9.62 19.61 -16.82
CA MET A 959 9.01 19.82 -18.12
C MET A 959 7.96 18.74 -18.40
N GLU A 960 6.83 19.16 -18.96
CA GLU A 960 5.71 18.31 -19.32
C GLU A 960 5.38 18.52 -20.80
N PHE A 961 5.41 17.44 -21.58
CA PHE A 961 5.03 17.40 -22.98
C PHE A 961 3.71 16.66 -23.12
N ASN A 962 2.65 17.38 -23.44
CA ASN A 962 1.35 16.78 -23.71
C ASN A 962 1.28 16.37 -25.18
N ILE A 963 1.02 15.08 -25.41
CA ILE A 963 0.84 14.46 -26.73
C ILE A 963 -0.64 14.16 -26.91
N SER A 964 -1.27 14.84 -27.87
CA SER A 964 -2.69 14.68 -28.18
C SER A 964 -2.90 14.27 -29.64
N THR A 965 -3.97 13.51 -29.90
CA THR A 965 -4.30 12.97 -31.22
C THR A 965 -5.70 13.38 -31.65
N PHE A 966 -5.86 13.73 -32.93
CA PHE A 966 -7.15 14.16 -33.48
C PHE A 966 -7.61 13.19 -34.58
N ASP A 967 -8.87 12.78 -34.48
CA ASP A 967 -9.58 12.14 -35.58
C ASP A 967 -10.06 13.27 -36.51
N GLY A 968 -9.74 13.21 -37.80
CA GLY A 968 -9.94 14.31 -38.75
C GLY A 968 -11.38 14.80 -38.98
N GLU A 969 -12.37 14.41 -38.17
CA GLU A 969 -13.78 14.78 -38.29
C GLU A 969 -14.42 15.10 -36.92
N GLY A 970 -14.14 16.29 -36.37
CA GLY A 970 -14.85 16.88 -35.23
C GLY A 970 -13.95 17.43 -34.12
N ASP A 971 -14.35 18.56 -33.51
CA ASP A 971 -13.67 19.26 -32.39
C ASP A 971 -13.72 18.48 -31.05
N GLY A 972 -13.69 17.14 -31.08
CA GLY A 972 -13.60 16.30 -29.89
C GLY A 972 -12.13 15.98 -29.60
N GLU A 973 -11.49 16.74 -28.72
CA GLU A 973 -10.17 16.41 -28.17
C GLU A 973 -10.26 15.04 -27.45
N LYS A 974 -9.54 14.03 -27.94
CA LYS A 974 -9.37 12.75 -27.22
C LYS A 974 -8.37 12.94 -26.07
N ASP A 975 -8.53 12.15 -25.02
CA ASP A 975 -7.61 12.11 -23.86
C ASP A 975 -6.14 12.03 -24.31
N GLY A 976 -5.37 13.08 -24.05
CA GLY A 976 -3.93 13.12 -24.33
C GLY A 976 -3.10 12.42 -23.26
N VAL A 977 -1.85 12.09 -23.59
CA VAL A 977 -0.87 11.52 -22.67
C VAL A 977 0.25 12.54 -22.39
N ASP A 978 0.66 12.65 -21.14
CA ASP A 978 1.73 13.57 -20.72
C ASP A 978 3.05 12.80 -20.54
N ILE A 979 4.11 13.28 -21.18
CA ILE A 979 5.49 12.87 -20.94
C ILE A 979 6.11 13.87 -19.96
N TYR A 980 6.60 13.41 -18.83
CA TYR A 980 7.29 14.25 -17.84
C TYR A 980 8.79 14.05 -17.94
N MET A 981 9.54 15.16 -17.84
CA MET A 981 11.01 15.15 -17.80
C MET A 981 11.48 16.08 -16.68
N TYR A 982 12.34 15.58 -15.79
CA TYR A 982 13.00 16.43 -14.80
C TYR A 982 14.16 17.20 -15.45
N ARG A 983 14.18 18.53 -15.30
CA ARG A 983 15.25 19.37 -15.83
C ARG A 983 16.35 19.54 -14.78
N THR A 984 17.60 19.32 -15.16
CA THR A 984 18.76 19.43 -14.26
C THR A 984 19.40 20.82 -14.26
N CYS A 985 19.28 21.54 -15.39
CA CYS A 985 19.74 22.92 -15.56
C CYS A 985 18.70 23.95 -15.12
N CYS A 986 19.17 25.11 -14.65
CA CYS A 986 18.31 26.18 -14.15
C CYS A 986 17.81 27.13 -15.26
N TYR A 987 18.49 27.13 -16.40
CA TYR A 987 18.22 27.97 -17.57
C TYR A 987 18.91 27.35 -18.81
N THR A 988 18.51 27.77 -20.00
CA THR A 988 19.15 27.41 -21.26
C THR A 988 19.52 28.65 -22.05
N GLU A 989 20.79 28.78 -22.42
CA GLU A 989 21.28 29.94 -23.20
C GLU A 989 21.04 29.82 -24.70
N LEU A 990 20.81 28.60 -25.19
CA LEU A 990 20.63 28.26 -26.59
C LEU A 990 19.58 27.17 -26.74
N ASP A 991 19.31 26.80 -27.98
CA ASP A 991 18.40 25.71 -28.30
C ASP A 991 19.04 24.34 -27.96
N HIS A 992 18.20 23.43 -27.47
CA HIS A 992 18.58 22.05 -27.17
C HIS A 992 17.69 21.07 -27.90
N VAL A 993 18.30 20.00 -28.39
CA VAL A 993 17.60 18.83 -28.89
C VAL A 993 17.31 17.93 -27.70
N CYS A 994 16.04 17.67 -27.42
CA CYS A 994 15.57 16.76 -26.39
C CYS A 994 14.93 15.54 -27.05
N MET A 995 15.51 14.36 -26.88
CA MET A 995 15.06 13.10 -27.43
C MET A 995 14.54 12.22 -26.29
N ILE A 996 13.32 11.71 -26.42
CA ILE A 996 12.66 10.92 -25.36
C ILE A 996 12.04 9.67 -25.96
N TYR A 997 12.30 8.51 -25.35
CA TYR A 997 11.43 7.34 -25.44
C TYR A 997 10.65 7.24 -24.13
N ASP A 998 9.34 7.09 -24.22
CA ASP A 998 8.44 6.97 -23.06
C ASP A 998 7.48 5.79 -23.31
N GLN A 999 7.53 4.77 -22.43
CA GLN A 999 6.73 3.56 -22.60
C GLN A 999 5.20 3.83 -22.51
N PRO A 1000 4.68 4.55 -21.50
CA PRO A 1000 3.26 4.89 -21.44
C PRO A 1000 2.75 5.62 -22.69
N CYS A 1001 3.49 6.63 -23.17
CA CYS A 1001 3.14 7.34 -24.38
C CYS A 1001 3.23 6.45 -25.63
N SER A 1002 4.23 5.56 -25.69
CA SER A 1002 4.34 4.59 -26.78
C SER A 1002 3.11 3.68 -26.82
N HIS A 1003 2.70 3.11 -25.67
CA HIS A 1003 1.50 2.28 -25.56
C HIS A 1003 0.23 3.00 -26.00
N TYR A 1004 0.08 4.26 -25.60
CA TYR A 1004 -1.04 5.10 -26.03
C TYR A 1004 -1.10 5.19 -27.56
N LEU A 1005 0.01 5.53 -28.23
CA LEU A 1005 0.06 5.62 -29.69
C LEU A 1005 -0.08 4.25 -30.38
N THR A 1006 0.50 3.17 -29.84
CA THR A 1006 0.29 1.80 -30.37
C THR A 1006 -1.19 1.41 -30.31
N SER A 1007 -1.91 1.81 -29.25
CA SER A 1007 -3.34 1.51 -29.12
C SER A 1007 -4.18 2.20 -30.19
N ILE A 1008 -3.81 3.42 -30.59
CA ILE A 1008 -4.46 4.18 -31.66
C ILE A 1008 -4.14 3.57 -33.02
N ALA A 1009 -2.87 3.18 -33.23
CA ALA A 1009 -2.40 2.52 -34.46
C ALA A 1009 -3.16 1.24 -34.80
N LYS A 1010 -3.83 0.59 -33.84
CA LYS A 1010 -4.71 -0.58 -34.09
C LYS A 1010 -5.98 -0.24 -34.88
N SER A 1011 -6.40 1.03 -34.86
CA SER A 1011 -7.67 1.47 -35.43
C SER A 1011 -7.53 2.52 -36.53
N GLN A 1012 -6.37 3.17 -36.62
CA GLN A 1012 -6.11 4.29 -37.54
C GLN A 1012 -4.76 4.11 -38.23
N THR A 1013 -4.73 4.36 -39.54
CA THR A 1013 -3.53 4.30 -40.37
C THR A 1013 -2.80 5.65 -40.46
N GLN A 1014 -3.51 6.77 -40.30
CA GLN A 1014 -2.93 8.10 -40.25
C GLN A 1014 -3.51 8.87 -39.07
N VAL A 1015 -2.64 9.49 -38.28
CA VAL A 1015 -3.02 10.21 -37.05
C VAL A 1015 -2.41 11.60 -37.07
N LYS A 1016 -3.22 12.62 -36.77
CA LYS A 1016 -2.71 13.96 -36.54
C LYS A 1016 -2.28 14.09 -35.07
N ILE A 1017 -0.99 14.25 -34.83
CA ILE A 1017 -0.40 14.45 -33.51
C ILE A 1017 -0.15 15.93 -33.28
N LYS A 1018 -0.55 16.43 -32.11
CA LYS A 1018 -0.25 17.78 -31.62
C LYS A 1018 0.52 17.69 -30.30
N VAL A 1019 1.55 18.52 -30.18
CA VAL A 1019 2.41 18.59 -29.01
C VAL A 1019 2.30 19.97 -28.38
N THR A 1020 2.15 20.01 -27.06
CA THR A 1020 2.34 21.24 -26.28
C THR A 1020 3.31 20.96 -25.14
N ALA A 1021 4.13 21.95 -24.78
CA ALA A 1021 5.13 21.82 -23.72
C ALA A 1021 4.87 22.87 -22.63
N ARG A 1022 4.99 22.48 -21.37
CA ARG A 1022 4.80 23.35 -20.22
C ARG A 1022 5.76 23.01 -19.09
N THR A 1023 6.05 24.01 -18.26
CA THR A 1023 6.88 23.87 -17.05
C THR A 1023 6.01 23.85 -15.81
N ILE A 1024 6.37 23.04 -14.81
CA ILE A 1024 5.69 22.92 -13.52
C ILE A 1024 6.63 23.40 -12.40
N GLY A 1025 6.28 24.52 -11.76
CA GLY A 1025 7.07 25.08 -10.66
C GLY A 1025 6.70 24.54 -9.27
N ASN A 1026 7.67 24.42 -8.37
CA ASN A 1026 7.49 23.93 -7.00
C ASN A 1026 6.80 24.92 -6.03
N LYS A 1027 6.82 26.23 -6.30
CA LYS A 1027 6.34 27.27 -5.35
C LYS A 1027 4.94 27.81 -5.60
N PHE A 1028 4.41 27.65 -6.81
CA PHE A 1028 3.05 27.98 -7.19
C PHE A 1028 2.70 27.03 -8.33
N ARG A 1029 1.51 26.42 -8.35
CA ARG A 1029 1.04 25.56 -9.46
C ARG A 1029 0.81 26.35 -10.77
N GLU A 1030 1.68 27.30 -11.09
CA GLU A 1030 1.69 28.05 -12.34
C GLU A 1030 2.33 27.17 -13.41
N ARG A 1031 1.52 26.80 -14.40
CA ARG A 1031 1.98 26.12 -15.61
C ARG A 1031 2.36 27.19 -16.62
N THR A 1032 3.64 27.26 -16.98
CA THR A 1032 4.11 28.20 -17.99
C THR A 1032 4.37 27.46 -19.30
N GLU A 1033 3.84 27.97 -20.40
CA GLU A 1033 4.07 27.39 -21.73
C GLU A 1033 5.54 27.51 -22.15
N VAL A 1034 6.10 26.41 -22.64
CA VAL A 1034 7.47 26.34 -23.18
C VAL A 1034 7.38 26.41 -24.70
N LYS A 1035 8.17 27.29 -25.31
CA LYS A 1035 8.22 27.43 -26.76
C LYS A 1035 9.01 26.28 -27.38
N LEU A 1036 8.35 25.47 -28.20
CA LEU A 1036 8.98 24.49 -29.07
C LEU A 1036 9.30 25.13 -30.43
N LYS A 1037 10.53 24.91 -30.94
CA LYS A 1037 10.95 25.34 -32.29
C LYS A 1037 10.71 24.28 -33.36
N GLY A 1038 10.45 23.05 -32.94
CA GLY A 1038 10.09 21.93 -33.80
C GLY A 1038 9.96 20.66 -32.98
N PHE A 1039 9.34 19.65 -33.58
CA PHE A 1039 9.27 18.32 -33.02
C PHE A 1039 9.39 17.24 -34.10
N GLY A 1040 9.84 16.07 -33.70
CA GLY A 1040 9.97 14.90 -34.54
C GLY A 1040 9.49 13.64 -33.83
N ILE A 1041 9.12 12.64 -34.62
CA ILE A 1041 8.68 11.34 -34.14
C ILE A 1041 9.12 10.25 -35.12
N SER A 1042 9.53 9.10 -34.60
CA SER A 1042 9.82 7.91 -35.42
C SER A 1042 9.23 6.66 -34.76
N PRO A 1043 8.43 5.86 -35.49
CA PRO A 1043 8.00 4.55 -35.03
C PRO A 1043 9.19 3.56 -35.04
N ILE A 1044 9.19 2.64 -34.09
CA ILE A 1044 10.19 1.57 -33.93
C ILE A 1044 9.46 0.23 -33.91
N SER A 1045 9.96 -0.72 -34.68
CA SER A 1045 9.51 -2.12 -34.72
C SER A 1045 10.71 -3.06 -34.68
N HIS A 1046 10.48 -4.36 -34.47
CA HIS A 1046 11.55 -5.37 -34.55
C HIS A 1046 12.33 -5.28 -35.86
N THR A 1047 11.63 -5.22 -37.00
CA THR A 1047 12.26 -5.12 -38.33
C THR A 1047 13.11 -3.86 -38.50
N ILE A 1048 12.64 -2.71 -37.98
CA ILE A 1048 13.39 -1.44 -38.05
C ILE A 1048 14.66 -1.53 -37.20
N TYR A 1049 14.56 -2.12 -36.01
CA TYR A 1049 15.71 -2.30 -35.12
C TYR A 1049 16.74 -3.28 -35.70
N ASP A 1050 16.31 -4.44 -36.21
CA ASP A 1050 17.21 -5.44 -36.79
C ASP A 1050 17.98 -4.86 -37.99
N ASN A 1051 17.30 -4.15 -38.89
CA ASN A 1051 17.93 -3.45 -40.00
C ASN A 1051 18.92 -2.37 -39.53
N PHE A 1052 18.58 -1.65 -38.45
CA PHE A 1052 19.48 -0.66 -37.85
C PHE A 1052 20.75 -1.31 -37.31
N VAL A 1053 20.64 -2.41 -36.57
CA VAL A 1053 21.81 -3.16 -36.04
C VAL A 1053 22.69 -3.65 -37.18
N GLU A 1054 22.12 -4.25 -38.23
CA GLU A 1054 22.88 -4.69 -39.41
C GLU A 1054 23.65 -3.54 -40.08
N GLN A 1055 23.00 -2.38 -40.25
CA GLN A 1055 23.64 -1.18 -40.82
C GLN A 1055 24.79 -0.68 -39.94
N MET A 1056 24.62 -0.68 -38.63
CA MET A 1056 25.63 -0.21 -37.69
C MET A 1056 26.83 -1.17 -37.63
N GLU A 1057 26.61 -2.49 -37.69
CA GLU A 1057 27.70 -3.46 -37.83
C GLU A 1057 28.48 -3.31 -39.15
N LEU A 1058 27.78 -3.06 -40.26
CA LEU A 1058 28.39 -2.78 -41.56
C LEU A 1058 29.25 -1.50 -41.50
N PHE A 1059 28.73 -0.45 -40.88
CA PHE A 1059 29.46 0.80 -40.65
C PHE A 1059 30.76 0.57 -39.86
N ASP A 1060 30.71 -0.24 -38.81
CA ASP A 1060 31.87 -0.63 -38.01
C ASP A 1060 32.92 -1.40 -38.82
N ARG A 1061 32.50 -2.37 -39.65
CA ARG A 1061 33.41 -3.13 -40.54
C ARG A 1061 34.11 -2.21 -41.54
N ILE A 1062 33.38 -1.26 -42.13
CA ILE A 1062 33.94 -0.29 -43.09
C ILE A 1062 34.93 0.64 -42.38
N ASN A 1063 34.61 1.12 -41.18
CA ASN A 1063 35.51 1.98 -40.41
C ASN A 1063 36.78 1.24 -39.95
N LYS A 1064 36.65 -0.02 -39.54
CA LYS A 1064 37.79 -0.90 -39.23
C LYS A 1064 38.67 -1.11 -40.46
N TRP A 1065 38.08 -1.31 -41.63
CA TRP A 1065 38.81 -1.43 -42.89
C TRP A 1065 39.55 -0.13 -43.25
N LYS A 1066 38.89 1.03 -43.18
CA LYS A 1066 39.51 2.35 -43.39
C LYS A 1066 40.68 2.61 -42.45
N ARG A 1067 40.53 2.31 -41.14
CA ARG A 1067 41.62 2.44 -40.15
C ARG A 1067 42.80 1.53 -40.48
N THR A 1068 42.54 0.29 -40.89
CA THR A 1068 43.58 -0.69 -41.26
C THR A 1068 44.36 -0.24 -42.50
N VAL A 1069 43.66 0.28 -43.51
CA VAL A 1069 44.26 0.84 -44.73
C VAL A 1069 45.07 2.10 -44.40
N LEU A 1070 44.55 3.00 -43.56
CA LEU A 1070 45.27 4.21 -43.14
C LEU A 1070 46.55 3.87 -42.35
N LEU A 1071 46.48 2.92 -41.41
CA LEU A 1071 47.64 2.40 -40.68
C LEU A 1071 48.66 1.75 -41.62
N SER A 1072 48.22 1.02 -42.63
CA SER A 1072 49.09 0.44 -43.66
C SER A 1072 49.77 1.51 -44.50
N ILE A 1073 49.07 2.59 -44.87
CA ILE A 1073 49.63 3.74 -45.59
C ILE A 1073 50.66 4.46 -44.71
N ILE A 1074 50.36 4.71 -43.42
CA ILE A 1074 51.28 5.34 -42.48
C ILE A 1074 52.54 4.47 -42.27
N LEU A 1075 52.39 3.15 -42.15
CA LEU A 1075 53.52 2.21 -42.08
C LEU A 1075 54.34 2.26 -43.38
N CYS A 1076 53.70 2.27 -44.54
CA CYS A 1076 54.37 2.38 -45.84
C CYS A 1076 55.14 3.70 -45.99
N ILE A 1077 54.56 4.83 -45.58
CA ILE A 1077 55.22 6.14 -45.58
C ILE A 1077 56.42 6.13 -44.62
N SER A 1078 56.25 5.57 -43.42
CA SER A 1078 57.32 5.45 -42.42
C SER A 1078 58.47 4.56 -42.93
N LEU A 1079 58.15 3.45 -43.59
CA LEU A 1079 59.13 2.56 -44.24
C LEU A 1079 59.82 3.22 -45.43
N LEU A 1080 59.09 3.99 -46.25
CA LEU A 1080 59.65 4.78 -47.36
C LEU A 1080 60.62 5.85 -46.85
N GLN A 1081 60.28 6.56 -45.77
CA GLN A 1081 61.17 7.52 -45.13
C GLN A 1081 62.43 6.84 -44.57
N LEU A 1082 62.30 5.65 -43.99
CA LEU A 1082 63.45 4.85 -43.52
C LEU A 1082 64.35 4.41 -44.69
N LYS A 1083 63.74 4.00 -45.81
CA LYS A 1083 64.42 3.57 -47.04
C LYS A 1083 65.11 4.74 -47.75
N MET A 1084 64.52 5.94 -47.73
CA MET A 1084 65.15 7.15 -48.22
C MET A 1084 66.33 7.59 -47.35
N LYS A 1085 66.23 7.47 -46.02
CA LYS A 1085 67.35 7.73 -45.10
C LYS A 1085 68.53 6.77 -45.33
N THR A 1086 68.27 5.49 -45.58
CA THR A 1086 69.33 4.51 -45.91
C THR A 1086 69.92 4.74 -47.30
N LYS A 1087 69.12 5.13 -48.30
CA LYS A 1087 69.61 5.48 -49.64
C LYS A 1087 70.44 6.77 -49.66
N MET A 1088 70.07 7.79 -48.88
CA MET A 1088 70.88 9.00 -48.67
C MET A 1088 72.19 8.70 -47.95
N LYS A 1089 72.22 7.75 -47.00
CA LYS A 1089 73.46 7.28 -46.38
C LYS A 1089 74.37 6.55 -47.38
N MET A 1090 73.83 5.72 -48.26
CA MET A 1090 74.62 5.07 -49.33
C MET A 1090 75.15 6.05 -50.38
N LYS A 1091 74.37 7.07 -50.78
CA LYS A 1091 74.84 8.12 -51.70
C LYS A 1091 75.90 9.07 -51.12
N LYS A 1092 76.12 9.05 -49.80
CA LYS A 1092 77.24 9.72 -49.13
C LYS A 1092 78.47 8.81 -49.00
N LEU A 1093 78.34 7.52 -49.29
CA LEU A 1093 79.41 6.51 -49.18
C LEU A 1093 80.03 6.13 -50.54
N ILE A 1094 79.39 6.53 -51.65
CA ILE A 1094 79.90 6.50 -53.03
C ILE A 1094 80.30 7.94 -53.37
#